data_AF-A0A8C2FWZ3-F1
#
_entry.id   AF-A0A8C2FWZ3-F1
#
_cell.length_a   1.000
_cell.length_b   1.000
_cell.length_c   1.000
_cell.angle_alpha   90.00
_cell.angle_beta   90.00
_cell.angle_gamma   90.00
#
_symmetry.space_group_name_H-M   'P 1'
#
loop_
_entity.id
_entity.type
_entity.pdbx_description
1 polymer ?
#
loop_
_entity_poly.entity_id
_entity_poly.type
_entity_poly.pdbx_seq_one_letter_code
_entity_poly.pdbx_strand_id
1 'polypeptide(L)'
;QTVSLIAAPVRLQDECVGNSCYPNLGDLMVGRAAQLKASSTCGLYRPQNYCILGYLENEQKCFICDSRSPYNLHHNPNSHRVENIITTFQPEHKMSWWQSENGAFLNAFHSFRPAAMLVERSKDFGRTWKVFRYFAEDCANSFPGVSEGPADSIDDLICDSRYSGAEPSTDGEVVLKALDPTFDIHDPYDPTIQELITLTNLRVNFTRLITLGDTLLMRRRRNPQDKYYYALYEMVVRGSCFCNGHASQCIPMDGARGDTFTEPGMVHAKCVCQHNTAGFNCERCQDFYHDAPWRPGGKTDSDVCRRCYCHGHSEKCHFDLARYLATGGVSGGVCDDCRNNRAGPQCDLCGPYYYQDPQRSMDDPNACIPCECNPDGSVDRGLCDPVTGQCVCKQNVEGERCDRCKSGFYGFNRDDPSGCQLCRCNFMGTIRTGNPCDQTTGTCICEPFAFGPECDQCLPGYWGLGNTVYGCLPCDCDIGGALRTECSSVDGQCECRPNMVGLTCSEPAPGYFLAPLDFYIYEAEHAAPLVRDWDVIFPITWTGPGFVRVQDGAGLRFNVRNIPATLHYYVVVRYEPEVMCEYPCNCHHVGAYASSCSKFGGQCQCKPNVIGRCCDSCTPLTYGLGPDGCSQCDCDPSGSTAELCDQRTGQCSCREGVTARRCDKCNPGYYGFPLCRRCQCNGLADICDLVTGDCLDCREHSSGPHCERCKDGYVGDPVSGQPCEPCLCPDVNGSGRFFAISCNKDPHSGAPYCECLPGHTGLNCDSCAPGYYGDLRLPGGQCKECCCNNNIDPHDGEACDTVTGECLRCLHNTEGPRCQSCKRGYYGNAFAQDCKECSCDWRGIDHTKCPAGSPCFCNQETGQCPCRTGVKGTLCNECEDGYWNLDGESGCQQCNCDPEHALNYICDKITGQCFCQAEYGGRKCDECGPNHFGNPDIQCMSCDCNMQGTIYPACDPYTGECLCKPGVIGLFCDDCAPGHDTNFPACEPCHACYHLGEKTVSDVRRDIERIETIRPCPENDRPIFELQNLRNLLDKLQSLANVTAKDELEKLEELLARISYYATTVGVISIDTLNTIKKLYEEFTDSEKKVEAAKKAQEASRNTRENVTVELAKCRIGEMDKLEKKVKALSVAGLNEKVNEE
;
A
#
# COMPACT_ATOMS: atom_id res chain seq x y z
N GLN A 1 46.92 -31.93 -6.84
CA GLN A 1 48.17 -31.27 -6.41
C GLN A 1 47.98 -30.77 -4.98
N THR A 2 49.01 -30.83 -4.14
CA THR A 2 48.98 -30.32 -2.76
C THR A 2 49.26 -28.82 -2.69
N VAL A 3 48.41 -28.07 -2.00
CA VAL A 3 48.73 -26.77 -1.40
C VAL A 3 48.10 -26.74 0.00
N SER A 4 48.90 -26.40 1.01
CA SER A 4 48.49 -26.46 2.42
C SER A 4 47.55 -25.32 2.79
N LEU A 5 46.56 -25.62 3.64
CA LEU A 5 45.81 -24.64 4.41
C LEU A 5 46.76 -23.93 5.39
N ILE A 6 46.84 -22.60 5.30
CA ILE A 6 47.17 -21.76 6.46
C ILE A 6 45.84 -21.26 7.01
N ALA A 7 45.48 -21.74 8.20
CA ALA A 7 44.34 -21.21 8.93
C ALA A 7 44.67 -19.80 9.46
N ALA A 8 43.82 -18.84 9.13
CA ALA A 8 43.73 -17.52 9.75
C ALA A 8 42.24 -17.28 10.11
N PRO A 9 41.94 -16.47 11.13
CA PRO A 9 40.76 -16.71 11.96
C PRO A 9 39.43 -16.38 11.27
N VAL A 10 38.41 -17.15 11.66
CA VAL A 10 37.00 -16.83 11.40
C VAL A 10 36.70 -15.44 11.95
N ARG A 11 36.40 -14.49 11.06
CA ARG A 11 35.61 -13.31 11.38
C ARG A 11 34.19 -13.55 10.89
N LEU A 12 33.22 -13.52 11.79
CA LEU A 12 31.83 -13.28 11.40
C LEU A 12 31.74 -11.87 10.81
N GLN A 13 31.14 -11.76 9.63
CA GLN A 13 30.73 -10.50 9.02
C GLN A 13 29.58 -10.81 8.03
N ASP A 14 28.39 -11.07 8.59
CA ASP A 14 27.24 -11.68 7.90
C ASP A 14 26.24 -10.65 7.29
N GLU A 15 26.62 -9.38 7.20
CA GLU A 15 25.77 -8.32 6.62
C GLU A 15 26.29 -7.83 5.27
N CYS A 16 25.36 -7.61 4.34
CA CYS A 16 25.57 -7.05 3.01
C CYS A 16 25.75 -5.52 3.09
N VAL A 17 26.84 -5.08 3.74
CA VAL A 17 27.10 -3.67 4.02
C VAL A 17 27.47 -2.91 2.74
N GLY A 18 26.49 -2.19 2.18
CA GLY A 18 26.67 -1.18 1.12
C GLY A 18 26.80 -1.68 -0.32
N ASN A 19 27.19 -2.95 -0.52
CA ASN A 19 27.39 -3.56 -1.84
C ASN A 19 26.49 -4.79 -2.04
N SER A 20 26.38 -5.27 -3.29
CA SER A 20 25.74 -6.56 -3.58
C SER A 20 26.46 -7.74 -2.91
N CYS A 21 25.70 -8.76 -2.55
CA CYS A 21 26.15 -9.94 -1.83
C CYS A 21 25.51 -11.21 -2.39
N TYR A 22 26.26 -12.31 -2.34
CA TYR A 22 25.92 -13.56 -2.99
C TYR A 22 26.22 -14.74 -2.05
N PRO A 23 25.39 -15.79 -2.02
CA PRO A 23 25.68 -16.98 -1.22
C PRO A 23 26.90 -17.75 -1.76
N ASN A 24 27.61 -18.42 -0.85
CA ASN A 24 28.75 -19.25 -1.20
C ASN A 24 28.40 -20.34 -2.22
N LEU A 25 29.33 -20.60 -3.15
CA LEU A 25 29.26 -21.73 -4.07
C LEU A 25 29.48 -23.06 -3.32
N GLY A 26 28.66 -24.06 -3.64
CA GLY A 26 28.77 -25.42 -3.11
C GLY A 26 28.36 -26.46 -4.16
N ASP A 27 28.29 -27.73 -3.74
CA ASP A 27 27.70 -28.80 -4.54
C ASP A 27 26.22 -28.95 -4.19
N LEU A 28 25.36 -28.80 -5.20
CA LEU A 28 23.91 -28.92 -5.05
C LEU A 28 23.46 -30.36 -4.74
N MET A 29 24.30 -31.36 -4.96
CA MET A 29 24.00 -32.79 -4.76
C MET A 29 24.06 -33.23 -3.29
N VAL A 30 24.87 -32.56 -2.45
CA VAL A 30 25.05 -32.87 -1.03
C VAL A 30 23.73 -32.69 -0.26
N GLY A 31 23.40 -33.62 0.64
CA GLY A 31 22.13 -33.64 1.36
C GLY A 31 20.88 -33.93 0.50
N ARG A 32 21.02 -34.32 -0.77
CA ARG A 32 19.90 -34.58 -1.70
C ARG A 32 19.78 -36.00 -2.22
N ALA A 33 20.41 -36.98 -1.56
CA ALA A 33 20.36 -38.40 -1.93
C ALA A 33 18.96 -38.92 -2.28
N ALA A 34 17.96 -38.64 -1.43
CA ALA A 34 16.57 -39.07 -1.62
C ALA A 34 15.84 -38.37 -2.81
N GLN A 35 16.41 -37.32 -3.40
CA GLN A 35 15.87 -36.60 -4.55
C GLN A 35 16.42 -37.14 -5.89
N LEU A 36 17.51 -37.92 -5.86
CA LEU A 36 18.10 -38.54 -7.04
C LEU A 36 17.25 -39.71 -7.54
N LYS A 37 17.10 -39.82 -8.87
CA LYS A 37 16.33 -40.88 -9.52
C LYS A 37 17.06 -41.35 -10.78
N ALA A 38 17.33 -42.66 -10.85
CA ALA A 38 17.80 -43.33 -12.05
C ALA A 38 16.65 -44.14 -12.69
N SER A 39 16.63 -44.21 -14.02
CA SER A 39 15.66 -45.02 -14.77
C SER A 39 15.98 -46.52 -14.78
N SER A 40 17.22 -46.88 -14.49
CA SER A 40 17.72 -48.26 -14.46
C SER A 40 18.86 -48.36 -13.45
N THR A 41 18.87 -49.41 -12.63
CA THR A 41 19.90 -49.68 -11.64
C THR A 41 20.04 -51.19 -11.48
N CYS A 42 21.25 -51.73 -11.58
CA CYS A 42 21.47 -53.17 -11.45
C CYS A 42 21.06 -53.68 -10.06
N GLY A 43 20.62 -54.94 -9.99
CA GLY A 43 20.46 -55.65 -8.72
C GLY A 43 19.27 -55.25 -7.85
N LEU A 44 18.40 -54.31 -8.26
CA LEU A 44 17.30 -53.80 -7.40
C LEU A 44 16.27 -54.85 -6.98
N TYR A 45 15.93 -55.80 -7.85
CA TYR A 45 14.91 -56.84 -7.58
C TYR A 45 15.53 -58.20 -7.26
N ARG A 46 16.66 -58.53 -7.91
CA ARG A 46 17.41 -59.78 -7.76
C ARG A 46 18.88 -59.51 -8.11
N PRO A 47 19.84 -60.24 -7.54
CA PRO A 47 21.25 -60.10 -7.90
C PRO A 47 21.51 -60.31 -9.41
N GLN A 48 22.38 -59.49 -9.99
CA GLN A 48 22.74 -59.52 -11.41
C GLN A 48 24.27 -59.69 -11.56
N ASN A 49 24.73 -60.57 -12.46
CA ASN A 49 26.16 -60.70 -12.76
C ASN A 49 26.59 -59.60 -13.71
N TYR A 50 27.68 -58.89 -13.42
CA TYR A 50 28.30 -57.94 -14.35
C TYR A 50 29.80 -58.22 -14.51
N CYS A 51 30.43 -57.73 -15.58
CA CYS A 51 31.86 -57.98 -15.84
C CYS A 51 32.61 -56.74 -16.32
N ILE A 52 33.74 -56.45 -15.68
CA ILE A 52 34.62 -55.33 -16.03
C ILE A 52 35.64 -55.81 -17.08
N LEU A 53 35.80 -55.05 -18.17
CA LEU A 53 36.84 -55.30 -19.17
C LEU A 53 38.09 -54.44 -18.90
N GLY A 54 39.13 -55.06 -18.36
CA GLY A 54 40.47 -54.47 -18.36
C GLY A 54 41.14 -54.64 -19.72
N TYR A 55 41.58 -53.54 -20.33
CA TYR A 55 42.47 -53.63 -21.50
C TYR A 55 43.76 -54.36 -21.10
N LEU A 56 44.17 -55.37 -21.90
CA LEU A 56 45.44 -56.11 -21.85
C LEU A 56 45.60 -57.30 -20.88
N GLU A 57 44.66 -57.60 -19.97
CA GLU A 57 44.70 -58.86 -19.20
C GLU A 57 43.73 -59.92 -19.76
N ASN A 58 44.21 -61.16 -19.97
CA ASN A 58 43.46 -62.25 -20.60
C ASN A 58 42.30 -62.83 -19.74
N GLU A 59 41.94 -62.19 -18.62
CA GLU A 59 40.94 -62.68 -17.67
C GLU A 59 39.84 -61.65 -17.40
N GLN A 60 38.67 -61.87 -18.01
CA GLN A 60 37.44 -61.12 -17.73
C GLN A 60 36.97 -61.41 -16.29
N LYS A 61 37.19 -60.46 -15.37
CA LYS A 61 36.71 -60.51 -13.98
C LYS A 61 35.23 -60.12 -13.94
N CYS A 62 34.41 -60.99 -13.36
CA CYS A 62 32.96 -60.81 -13.22
C CYS A 62 32.57 -60.82 -11.75
N PHE A 63 31.61 -59.99 -11.40
CA PHE A 63 31.14 -59.68 -10.05
C PHE A 63 29.60 -59.77 -10.01
N ILE A 64 29.03 -59.61 -8.82
CA ILE A 64 27.58 -59.64 -8.58
C ILE A 64 27.17 -58.25 -8.09
N CYS A 65 26.17 -57.65 -8.73
CA CYS A 65 25.49 -56.45 -8.26
C CYS A 65 24.23 -56.85 -7.48
N ASP A 66 24.11 -56.40 -6.23
CA ASP A 66 22.98 -56.64 -5.33
C ASP A 66 22.56 -55.35 -4.60
N SER A 67 21.87 -54.48 -5.34
CA SER A 67 21.39 -53.18 -4.86
C SER A 67 20.10 -53.25 -4.04
N ARG A 68 19.71 -54.42 -3.48
CA ARG A 68 18.46 -54.53 -2.70
C ARG A 68 18.49 -53.74 -1.38
N SER A 69 19.66 -53.58 -0.77
CA SER A 69 19.92 -52.67 0.35
C SER A 69 20.94 -51.59 -0.05
N PRO A 70 21.10 -50.49 0.72
CA PRO A 70 22.13 -49.48 0.48
C PRO A 70 23.57 -50.04 0.55
N TYR A 71 24.52 -49.31 -0.03
CA TYR A 71 25.94 -49.66 0.03
C TYR A 71 26.47 -49.56 1.47
N ASN A 72 27.26 -50.56 1.87
CA ASN A 72 28.02 -50.55 3.12
C ASN A 72 29.26 -51.42 2.97
N LEU A 73 30.45 -50.85 3.23
CA LEU A 73 31.75 -51.50 3.01
C LEU A 73 31.85 -52.92 3.61
N HIS A 74 31.25 -53.15 4.79
CA HIS A 74 31.35 -54.41 5.52
C HIS A 74 30.16 -55.35 5.28
N HIS A 75 28.96 -54.80 5.05
CA HIS A 75 27.71 -55.59 5.02
C HIS A 75 27.11 -55.77 3.62
N ASN A 76 27.25 -54.79 2.73
CA ASN A 76 26.86 -54.90 1.32
C ASN A 76 27.73 -54.01 0.41
N PRO A 77 28.95 -54.47 0.07
CA PRO A 77 29.83 -53.75 -0.86
C PRO A 77 29.39 -53.85 -2.33
N ASN A 78 28.36 -54.64 -2.64
CA ASN A 78 27.90 -54.95 -4.00
C ASN A 78 26.66 -54.12 -4.43
N SER A 79 26.31 -53.09 -3.67
CA SER A 79 25.17 -52.22 -3.96
C SER A 79 25.61 -50.99 -4.77
N HIS A 80 24.95 -50.77 -5.92
CA HIS A 80 25.33 -49.74 -6.88
C HIS A 80 24.17 -48.78 -7.18
N ARG A 81 23.55 -48.27 -6.11
CA ARG A 81 22.38 -47.36 -6.18
C ARG A 81 22.77 -45.93 -6.59
N VAL A 82 21.76 -45.13 -6.95
CA VAL A 82 21.98 -43.78 -7.50
C VAL A 82 22.49 -42.79 -6.45
N GLU A 83 22.14 -42.98 -5.18
CA GLU A 83 22.68 -42.18 -4.07
C GLU A 83 24.21 -42.26 -3.92
N ASN A 84 24.85 -43.32 -4.43
CA ASN A 84 26.30 -43.51 -4.34
C ASN A 84 27.13 -42.47 -5.13
N ILE A 85 26.52 -41.66 -6.01
CA ILE A 85 27.24 -40.69 -6.85
C ILE A 85 27.52 -39.34 -6.15
N ILE A 86 26.99 -39.16 -4.93
CA ILE A 86 27.21 -37.94 -4.15
C ILE A 86 28.59 -38.03 -3.51
N THR A 87 29.44 -37.04 -3.76
CA THR A 87 30.78 -36.98 -3.18
C THR A 87 30.72 -36.79 -1.67
N THR A 88 30.99 -37.84 -0.90
CA THR A 88 31.30 -37.73 0.52
C THR A 88 32.79 -37.43 0.68
N PHE A 89 33.17 -36.57 1.63
CA PHE A 89 34.58 -36.25 1.93
C PHE A 89 35.35 -37.41 2.61
N GLN A 90 34.88 -38.65 2.45
CA GLN A 90 35.46 -39.85 3.04
C GLN A 90 36.62 -40.36 2.15
N PRO A 91 37.69 -40.91 2.74
CA PRO A 91 38.84 -41.42 1.99
C PRO A 91 38.52 -42.63 1.09
N GLU A 92 37.31 -43.19 1.19
CA GLU A 92 36.87 -44.43 0.53
C GLU A 92 35.95 -44.22 -0.67
N HIS A 93 35.66 -42.97 -1.08
CA HIS A 93 34.68 -42.61 -2.13
C HIS A 93 34.80 -43.40 -3.44
N LYS A 94 36.00 -43.84 -3.84
CA LYS A 94 36.22 -44.67 -5.05
C LYS A 94 35.68 -46.11 -4.97
N MET A 95 35.21 -46.57 -3.80
CA MET A 95 34.66 -47.92 -3.61
C MET A 95 33.15 -48.03 -3.88
N SER A 96 32.45 -46.90 -4.05
CA SER A 96 31.02 -46.83 -4.33
C SER A 96 30.75 -46.12 -5.66
N TRP A 97 29.78 -46.61 -6.43
CA TRP A 97 29.33 -45.99 -7.69
C TRP A 97 27.86 -46.35 -7.96
N TRP A 98 27.20 -45.65 -8.90
CA TRP A 98 25.92 -46.08 -9.48
C TRP A 98 26.14 -46.90 -10.74
N GLN A 99 25.34 -47.94 -10.96
CA GLN A 99 25.41 -48.76 -12.17
C GLN A 99 24.02 -49.13 -12.71
N SER A 100 23.81 -48.98 -14.03
CA SER A 100 22.57 -49.36 -14.71
C SER A 100 22.42 -50.88 -14.81
N GLU A 101 21.22 -51.37 -15.15
CA GLU A 101 21.06 -52.77 -15.54
C GLU A 101 21.85 -53.09 -16.82
N ASN A 102 22.26 -54.36 -16.94
CA ASN A 102 22.99 -54.88 -18.09
C ASN A 102 22.08 -54.96 -19.33
N GLY A 103 22.52 -54.38 -20.44
CA GLY A 103 21.80 -54.43 -21.72
C GLY A 103 20.47 -53.67 -21.73
N ALA A 104 20.23 -52.81 -20.74
CA ALA A 104 19.12 -51.85 -20.79
C ALA A 104 19.28 -50.96 -22.05
N PHE A 105 18.17 -50.78 -22.78
CA PHE A 105 18.14 -50.33 -24.18
C PHE A 105 18.79 -51.33 -25.16
N LEU A 106 17.97 -52.27 -25.64
CA LEU A 106 18.30 -53.25 -26.67
C LEU A 106 18.64 -52.57 -28.01
N ASN A 107 19.91 -52.18 -28.20
CA ASN A 107 20.69 -52.24 -29.45
C ASN A 107 22.12 -51.58 -29.34
N ALA A 108 22.83 -51.69 -28.21
CA ALA A 108 24.28 -51.36 -28.12
C ALA A 108 24.97 -52.02 -26.89
N PHE A 109 26.31 -52.04 -26.86
CA PHE A 109 27.11 -53.06 -26.17
C PHE A 109 28.52 -52.58 -25.62
N HIS A 110 28.58 -52.06 -24.37
CA HIS A 110 29.69 -51.83 -23.36
C HIS A 110 29.93 -50.43 -22.78
N SER A 111 30.22 -50.44 -21.47
CA SER A 111 30.69 -49.35 -20.61
C SER A 111 32.00 -48.71 -21.08
N PHE A 112 31.90 -47.45 -21.43
CA PHE A 112 32.92 -46.41 -21.47
C PHE A 112 32.18 -45.13 -21.05
N ARG A 113 32.74 -43.93 -21.30
CA ARG A 113 31.89 -42.73 -21.39
C ARG A 113 30.80 -42.96 -22.45
N PRO A 114 29.59 -42.37 -22.32
CA PRO A 114 28.52 -42.57 -23.28
C PRO A 114 28.94 -42.17 -24.71
N ALA A 115 28.72 -43.07 -25.68
CA ALA A 115 28.96 -42.78 -27.10
C ALA A 115 28.07 -41.65 -27.61
N ALA A 116 26.89 -41.52 -27.00
CA ALA A 116 26.03 -40.36 -27.11
C ALA A 116 25.26 -40.15 -25.79
N MET A 117 25.12 -38.90 -25.39
CA MET A 117 24.32 -38.43 -24.27
C MET A 117 23.90 -36.97 -24.47
N LEU A 118 22.90 -36.52 -23.73
CA LEU A 118 22.53 -35.11 -23.66
C LEU A 118 22.15 -34.74 -22.23
N VAL A 119 22.37 -33.47 -21.89
CA VAL A 119 22.02 -32.90 -20.58
C VAL A 119 20.85 -31.97 -20.78
N GLU A 120 19.80 -32.11 -19.97
CA GLU A 120 18.60 -31.27 -19.98
C GLU A 120 18.46 -30.53 -18.64
N ARG A 121 17.87 -29.34 -18.68
CA ARG A 121 17.48 -28.58 -17.49
C ARG A 121 16.00 -28.20 -17.53
N SER A 122 15.44 -27.97 -16.36
CA SER A 122 14.11 -27.40 -16.15
C SER A 122 14.22 -26.23 -15.17
N LYS A 123 13.39 -25.19 -15.38
CA LYS A 123 13.24 -24.01 -14.53
C LYS A 123 11.89 -24.00 -13.79
N ASP A 124 11.02 -24.95 -14.09
CA ASP A 124 9.61 -25.00 -13.70
C ASP A 124 9.26 -26.33 -12.99
N PHE A 125 10.19 -26.82 -12.18
CA PHE A 125 10.06 -28.02 -11.34
C PHE A 125 9.80 -29.31 -12.14
N GLY A 126 10.38 -29.40 -13.34
CA GLY A 126 10.35 -30.58 -14.21
C GLY A 126 9.17 -30.64 -15.18
N ARG A 127 8.38 -29.56 -15.32
CA ARG A 127 7.24 -29.50 -16.26
C ARG A 127 7.70 -29.35 -17.70
N THR A 128 8.66 -28.46 -17.97
CA THR A 128 9.31 -28.31 -19.28
C THR A 128 10.80 -28.59 -19.17
N TRP A 129 11.38 -29.07 -20.27
CA TRP A 129 12.78 -29.45 -20.37
C TRP A 129 13.40 -28.76 -21.59
N LYS A 130 14.53 -28.09 -21.39
CA LYS A 130 15.38 -27.54 -22.45
C LYS A 130 16.71 -28.28 -22.42
N VAL A 131 17.22 -28.64 -23.60
CA VAL A 131 18.56 -29.23 -23.71
C VAL A 131 19.60 -28.16 -23.36
N PHE A 132 20.62 -28.55 -22.62
CA PHE A 132 21.76 -27.72 -22.24
C PHE A 132 22.92 -27.92 -23.22
N ARG A 133 23.28 -29.18 -23.49
CA ARG A 133 24.34 -29.57 -24.43
C ARG A 133 24.20 -31.02 -24.86
N TYR A 134 24.61 -31.31 -26.09
CA TYR A 134 24.73 -32.67 -26.62
C TYR A 134 26.19 -33.12 -26.55
N PHE A 135 26.44 -34.41 -26.36
CA PHE A 135 27.78 -35.02 -26.41
C PHE A 135 27.68 -36.33 -27.19
N ALA A 136 28.48 -36.49 -28.25
CA ALA A 136 28.55 -37.74 -28.99
C ALA A 136 29.91 -37.92 -29.69
N GLU A 137 30.33 -39.18 -29.85
CA GLU A 137 31.53 -39.55 -30.62
C GLU A 137 31.35 -39.20 -32.11
N ASP A 138 30.13 -39.40 -32.61
CA ASP A 138 29.66 -39.07 -33.96
C ASP A 138 28.36 -38.27 -33.81
N CYS A 139 28.51 -36.94 -33.81
CA CYS A 139 27.43 -35.98 -33.58
C CYS A 139 26.43 -35.96 -34.74
N ALA A 140 26.87 -35.84 -35.99
CA ALA A 140 26.02 -35.89 -37.18
C ALA A 140 25.11 -37.13 -37.25
N ASN A 141 25.57 -38.30 -36.77
CA ASN A 141 24.81 -39.54 -36.74
C ASN A 141 23.89 -39.67 -35.52
N SER A 142 24.37 -39.25 -34.34
CA SER A 142 23.64 -39.43 -33.07
C SER A 142 22.63 -38.33 -32.80
N PHE A 143 22.91 -37.11 -33.27
CA PHE A 143 22.09 -35.90 -33.11
C PHE A 143 22.05 -35.09 -34.44
N PRO A 144 21.42 -35.64 -35.49
CA PRO A 144 21.41 -35.04 -36.81
C PRO A 144 20.76 -33.64 -36.80
N GLY A 145 21.48 -32.65 -37.31
CA GLY A 145 21.03 -31.25 -37.38
C GLY A 145 21.52 -30.35 -36.23
N VAL A 146 22.26 -30.89 -35.26
CA VAL A 146 22.94 -30.10 -34.22
C VAL A 146 24.33 -29.66 -34.72
N SER A 147 24.78 -28.46 -34.36
CA SER A 147 26.09 -27.94 -34.79
C SER A 147 27.25 -28.62 -34.06
N GLU A 148 28.30 -28.98 -34.80
CA GLU A 148 29.60 -29.46 -34.28
C GLU A 148 30.66 -28.34 -34.21
N GLY A 149 30.30 -27.13 -34.64
CA GLY A 149 31.20 -25.98 -34.64
C GLY A 149 31.41 -25.36 -33.25
N PRO A 150 32.32 -24.37 -33.13
CA PRO A 150 32.27 -23.47 -31.98
C PRO A 150 30.90 -22.79 -31.93
N ALA A 151 30.41 -22.51 -30.72
CA ALA A 151 29.22 -21.70 -30.53
C ALA A 151 29.49 -20.27 -31.02
N ASP A 152 28.54 -19.66 -31.75
CA ASP A 152 28.58 -18.26 -32.16
C ASP A 152 27.95 -17.36 -31.06
N SER A 153 26.97 -17.90 -30.32
CA SER A 153 26.30 -17.29 -29.17
C SER A 153 26.32 -18.22 -27.94
N ILE A 154 26.16 -17.67 -26.74
CA ILE A 154 26.23 -18.42 -25.47
C ILE A 154 25.05 -19.38 -25.24
N ASP A 155 23.94 -19.18 -25.96
CA ASP A 155 22.73 -20.02 -25.93
C ASP A 155 22.68 -21.08 -27.06
N ASP A 156 23.71 -21.17 -27.91
CA ASP A 156 23.75 -22.13 -29.02
C ASP A 156 23.80 -23.59 -28.55
N LEU A 157 22.91 -24.39 -29.13
CA LEU A 157 22.88 -25.84 -28.94
C LEU A 157 23.95 -26.53 -29.81
N ILE A 158 25.12 -26.75 -29.22
CA ILE A 158 26.23 -27.49 -29.82
C ILE A 158 26.30 -28.95 -29.37
N CYS A 159 26.94 -29.78 -30.19
CA CYS A 159 27.34 -31.15 -29.88
C CYS A 159 28.86 -31.25 -29.67
N ASP A 160 29.28 -31.67 -28.49
CA ASP A 160 30.69 -31.69 -28.06
C ASP A 160 31.23 -33.13 -28.02
N SER A 161 32.09 -33.48 -28.97
CA SER A 161 32.66 -34.83 -29.11
C SER A 161 33.85 -35.11 -28.20
N ARG A 162 34.44 -34.07 -27.56
CA ARG A 162 35.67 -34.18 -26.75
C ARG A 162 35.53 -35.12 -25.54
N TYR A 163 34.30 -35.29 -25.07
CA TYR A 163 33.98 -36.08 -23.87
C TYR A 163 33.34 -37.45 -24.17
N SER A 164 33.16 -37.82 -25.44
CA SER A 164 32.50 -39.07 -25.84
C SER A 164 33.43 -40.11 -26.49
N GLY A 165 34.74 -39.85 -26.55
CA GLY A 165 35.72 -40.84 -27.03
C GLY A 165 35.96 -41.99 -26.04
N ALA A 166 36.30 -43.17 -26.57
CA ALA A 166 36.52 -44.42 -25.83
C ALA A 166 37.72 -44.43 -24.87
N GLU A 167 38.62 -43.45 -24.93
CA GLU A 167 39.73 -43.28 -23.98
C GLU A 167 39.43 -42.12 -23.01
N PRO A 168 39.68 -42.26 -21.68
CA PRO A 168 40.15 -43.47 -20.99
C PRO A 168 39.02 -44.48 -20.73
N SER A 169 39.40 -45.74 -20.47
CA SER A 169 38.46 -46.85 -20.20
C SER A 169 37.78 -46.81 -18.83
N THR A 170 38.37 -46.07 -17.89
CA THR A 170 37.91 -45.85 -16.50
C THR A 170 38.33 -44.44 -16.08
N ASP A 171 37.72 -43.87 -15.05
CA ASP A 171 37.97 -42.48 -14.58
C ASP A 171 37.82 -41.43 -15.71
N GLY A 172 36.89 -41.67 -16.65
CA GLY A 172 36.60 -40.76 -17.76
C GLY A 172 35.63 -39.66 -17.37
N GLU A 173 36.09 -38.40 -17.39
CA GLU A 173 35.28 -37.23 -17.06
C GLU A 173 34.45 -36.71 -18.26
N VAL A 174 33.30 -36.09 -17.94
CA VAL A 174 32.46 -35.28 -18.85
C VAL A 174 32.19 -33.95 -18.15
N VAL A 175 32.60 -32.82 -18.75
CA VAL A 175 32.49 -31.51 -18.11
C VAL A 175 31.55 -30.61 -18.89
N LEU A 176 30.45 -30.20 -18.27
CA LEU A 176 29.55 -29.15 -18.75
C LEU A 176 29.80 -27.86 -17.99
N LYS A 177 30.07 -26.76 -18.69
CA LYS A 177 30.09 -25.41 -18.14
C LYS A 177 28.81 -24.70 -18.56
N ALA A 178 28.08 -24.14 -17.60
CA ALA A 178 26.82 -23.43 -17.86
C ALA A 178 27.02 -22.15 -18.69
N LEU A 179 28.18 -21.50 -18.50
CA LEU A 179 28.64 -20.34 -19.24
C LEU A 179 30.00 -20.68 -19.84
N ASP A 180 30.16 -20.53 -21.15
CA ASP A 180 31.44 -20.84 -21.81
C ASP A 180 32.40 -19.66 -21.62
N PRO A 181 33.59 -19.86 -21.00
CA PRO A 181 34.53 -18.77 -20.69
C PRO A 181 35.16 -18.09 -21.92
N THR A 182 34.79 -18.48 -23.14
CA THR A 182 35.15 -17.77 -24.38
C THR A 182 34.34 -16.49 -24.61
N PHE A 183 33.18 -16.34 -23.97
CA PHE A 183 32.32 -15.17 -24.09
C PHE A 183 32.48 -14.24 -22.87
N ASP A 184 32.52 -12.93 -23.12
CA ASP A 184 32.62 -11.92 -22.06
C ASP A 184 31.22 -11.44 -21.60
N ILE A 185 30.88 -11.73 -20.36
CA ILE A 185 29.54 -11.49 -19.80
C ILE A 185 29.53 -10.14 -19.08
N HIS A 186 29.00 -9.13 -19.76
CA HIS A 186 28.89 -7.78 -19.21
C HIS A 186 27.83 -7.67 -18.10
N ASP A 187 26.64 -8.25 -18.31
CA ASP A 187 25.54 -8.27 -17.34
C ASP A 187 25.12 -9.73 -16.99
N PRO A 188 25.36 -10.19 -15.75
CA PRO A 188 24.87 -11.48 -15.28
C PRO A 188 23.35 -11.59 -15.17
N TYR A 189 22.61 -10.48 -15.16
CA TYR A 189 21.15 -10.42 -15.01
C TYR A 189 20.41 -10.34 -16.36
N ASP A 190 21.13 -10.36 -17.49
CA ASP A 190 20.49 -10.44 -18.81
C ASP A 190 19.56 -11.67 -18.89
N PRO A 191 18.34 -11.54 -19.46
CA PRO A 191 17.38 -12.65 -19.53
C PRO A 191 17.93 -13.92 -20.17
N THR A 192 18.83 -13.83 -21.15
CA THR A 192 19.46 -14.99 -21.80
C THR A 192 20.45 -15.71 -20.89
N ILE A 193 21.26 -14.96 -20.15
CA ILE A 193 22.23 -15.47 -19.16
C ILE A 193 21.49 -16.10 -17.98
N GLN A 194 20.49 -15.38 -17.44
CA GLN A 194 19.61 -15.87 -16.38
C GLN A 194 18.89 -17.15 -16.78
N GLU A 195 18.43 -17.24 -18.02
CA GLU A 195 17.81 -18.46 -18.55
C GLU A 195 18.78 -19.65 -18.60
N LEU A 196 20.09 -19.44 -18.78
CA LEU A 196 21.09 -20.52 -18.79
C LEU A 196 21.51 -20.97 -17.38
N ILE A 197 21.66 -20.05 -16.43
CA ILE A 197 22.18 -20.36 -15.08
C ILE A 197 21.10 -20.73 -14.06
N THR A 198 19.84 -20.33 -14.27
CA THR A 198 18.74 -20.68 -13.36
C THR A 198 18.16 -22.06 -13.69
N LEU A 199 18.15 -22.96 -12.72
CA LEU A 199 17.60 -24.32 -12.85
C LEU A 199 16.96 -24.80 -11.54
N THR A 200 15.87 -25.56 -11.67
CA THR A 200 15.21 -26.30 -10.58
C THR A 200 15.50 -27.79 -10.63
N ASN A 201 15.72 -28.34 -11.83
CA ASN A 201 16.08 -29.74 -12.04
C ASN A 201 17.12 -29.87 -13.16
N LEU A 202 18.03 -30.81 -12.98
CA LEU A 202 18.97 -31.28 -13.98
C LEU A 202 18.64 -32.73 -14.33
N ARG A 203 18.75 -33.11 -15.60
CA ARG A 203 18.61 -34.50 -16.06
C ARG A 203 19.74 -34.81 -17.03
N VAL A 204 20.36 -35.97 -16.85
CA VAL A 204 21.35 -36.51 -17.78
C VAL A 204 20.72 -37.72 -18.46
N ASN A 205 20.69 -37.74 -19.79
CA ASN A 205 20.10 -38.80 -20.59
C ASN A 205 21.18 -39.48 -21.43
N PHE A 206 21.48 -40.74 -21.11
CA PHE A 206 22.45 -41.57 -21.83
C PHE A 206 21.73 -42.32 -22.95
N THR A 207 22.12 -42.06 -24.21
CA THR A 207 21.39 -42.56 -25.38
C THR A 207 22.12 -43.68 -26.13
N ARG A 208 23.45 -43.77 -26.02
CA ARG A 208 24.25 -44.81 -26.71
C ARG A 208 25.48 -45.26 -25.91
N LEU A 209 25.81 -46.55 -26.00
CA LEU A 209 27.02 -47.18 -25.45
C LEU A 209 28.08 -47.36 -26.54
N ILE A 210 29.37 -47.29 -26.17
CA ILE A 210 30.49 -47.51 -27.10
C ILE A 210 30.63 -49.02 -27.33
N THR A 211 30.71 -49.44 -28.60
CA THR A 211 30.84 -50.86 -28.96
C THR A 211 32.20 -51.14 -29.58
N LEU A 212 33.03 -51.96 -28.92
CA LEU A 212 34.40 -52.33 -29.34
C LEU A 212 34.48 -53.25 -30.58
N GLY A 213 33.53 -53.16 -31.51
CA GLY A 213 33.52 -53.97 -32.74
C GLY A 213 33.05 -55.43 -32.60
N ASP A 214 32.61 -55.85 -31.40
CA ASP A 214 32.03 -57.18 -31.11
C ASP A 214 30.69 -57.38 -31.86
N THR A 215 30.75 -57.64 -33.16
CA THR A 215 29.62 -58.18 -33.93
C THR A 215 29.38 -59.64 -33.55
N LEU A 216 28.11 -60.07 -33.56
CA LEU A 216 27.59 -61.31 -32.95
C LEU A 216 28.03 -62.63 -33.66
N LEU A 217 29.34 -62.85 -33.83
CA LEU A 217 29.91 -64.07 -34.39
C LEU A 217 31.09 -64.58 -33.54
N MET A 218 30.88 -65.74 -32.91
CA MET A 218 31.89 -66.66 -32.35
C MET A 218 32.53 -66.35 -30.97
N ARG A 219 31.82 -66.61 -29.86
CA ARG A 219 32.34 -67.53 -28.80
C ARG A 219 31.25 -68.06 -27.86
N ARG A 220 31.30 -69.36 -27.59
CA ARG A 220 30.13 -70.18 -27.18
C ARG A 220 30.01 -70.47 -25.67
N ARG A 221 30.38 -69.53 -24.77
CA ARG A 221 30.51 -69.87 -23.31
C ARG A 221 30.06 -68.86 -22.23
N ARG A 222 29.64 -67.63 -22.52
CA ARG A 222 29.03 -66.69 -21.53
C ARG A 222 28.09 -65.71 -22.23
N ASN A 223 27.15 -65.12 -21.48
CA ASN A 223 26.21 -64.13 -22.01
C ASN A 223 26.98 -62.87 -22.45
N PRO A 224 26.77 -62.35 -23.69
CA PRO A 224 27.40 -61.09 -24.10
C PRO A 224 26.91 -59.89 -23.28
N GLN A 225 25.64 -59.91 -22.86
CA GLN A 225 24.95 -58.79 -22.21
C GLN A 225 25.49 -58.44 -20.82
N ASP A 226 26.01 -59.40 -20.04
CA ASP A 226 26.54 -59.23 -18.68
C ASP A 226 27.72 -58.24 -18.61
N LYS A 227 28.24 -57.86 -19.77
CA LYS A 227 29.30 -56.89 -19.95
C LYS A 227 28.77 -55.45 -20.02
N TYR A 228 27.53 -55.23 -20.49
CA TYR A 228 27.16 -53.99 -21.15
C TYR A 228 26.26 -53.09 -20.30
N TYR A 229 26.84 -52.10 -19.60
CA TYR A 229 26.12 -51.19 -18.67
C TYR A 229 26.72 -49.77 -18.66
N TYR A 230 26.02 -48.81 -18.05
CA TYR A 230 26.56 -47.52 -17.64
C TYR A 230 26.99 -47.59 -16.16
N ALA A 231 28.08 -46.93 -15.81
CA ALA A 231 28.53 -46.76 -14.42
C ALA A 231 29.05 -45.33 -14.20
N LEU A 232 28.77 -44.76 -13.04
CA LEU A 232 29.19 -43.40 -12.66
C LEU A 232 29.67 -43.38 -11.21
N TYR A 233 30.92 -42.98 -10.99
CA TYR A 233 31.52 -42.86 -9.66
C TYR A 233 30.99 -41.64 -8.90
N GLU A 234 31.06 -40.46 -9.52
CA GLU A 234 30.64 -39.20 -8.90
C GLU A 234 29.92 -38.28 -9.88
N MET A 235 29.04 -37.42 -9.34
CA MET A 235 28.45 -36.30 -10.05
C MET A 235 28.44 -35.09 -9.12
N VAL A 236 29.20 -34.05 -9.49
CA VAL A 236 29.29 -32.79 -8.74
C VAL A 236 28.55 -31.70 -9.53
N VAL A 237 27.54 -31.07 -8.93
CA VAL A 237 26.77 -29.99 -9.55
C VAL A 237 27.08 -28.69 -8.81
N ARG A 238 28.10 -27.97 -9.27
CA ARG A 238 28.50 -26.70 -8.63
C ARG A 238 27.49 -25.59 -8.91
N GLY A 239 26.99 -24.97 -7.85
CA GLY A 239 26.08 -23.83 -7.92
C GLY A 239 25.95 -23.13 -6.58
N SER A 240 25.13 -22.08 -6.54
CA SER A 240 24.75 -21.38 -5.33
C SER A 240 23.25 -21.07 -5.35
N CYS A 241 22.73 -20.70 -4.19
CA CYS A 241 21.39 -20.17 -4.03
C CYS A 241 21.30 -18.78 -4.70
N PHE A 242 20.25 -18.53 -5.49
CA PHE A 242 20.14 -17.32 -6.31
C PHE A 242 19.28 -16.25 -5.62
N CYS A 243 19.92 -15.16 -5.17
CA CYS A 243 19.29 -14.12 -4.33
C CYS A 243 19.35 -12.70 -4.92
N ASN A 244 19.48 -12.57 -6.24
CA ASN A 244 19.53 -11.28 -6.97
C ASN A 244 20.56 -10.25 -6.42
N GLY A 245 21.63 -10.69 -5.75
CA GLY A 245 22.62 -9.79 -5.14
C GLY A 245 22.24 -9.21 -3.77
N HIS A 246 21.16 -9.68 -3.14
CA HIS A 246 20.62 -9.15 -1.88
C HIS A 246 20.66 -10.14 -0.69
N ALA A 247 21.38 -11.27 -0.78
CA ALA A 247 21.61 -12.14 0.38
C ALA A 247 23.00 -12.81 0.37
N SER A 248 23.64 -12.86 1.53
CA SER A 248 24.90 -13.57 1.78
C SER A 248 24.70 -15.06 2.14
N GLN A 249 23.50 -15.45 2.55
CA GLN A 249 23.20 -16.78 3.07
C GLN A 249 21.81 -17.27 2.66
N CYS A 250 21.64 -18.58 2.57
CA CYS A 250 20.34 -19.24 2.42
C CYS A 250 20.11 -20.26 3.53
N ILE A 251 18.84 -20.48 3.86
CA ILE A 251 18.36 -21.36 4.92
C ILE A 251 17.47 -22.49 4.36
N PRO A 252 17.25 -23.59 5.12
CA PRO A 252 16.28 -24.62 4.77
C PRO A 252 14.86 -24.04 4.58
N MET A 253 14.01 -24.75 3.83
CA MET A 253 12.59 -24.40 3.75
C MET A 253 11.82 -24.90 4.98
N ASP A 254 11.09 -23.99 5.61
CA ASP A 254 10.10 -24.32 6.64
C ASP A 254 9.04 -25.27 6.04
N GLY A 255 8.93 -26.48 6.59
CA GLY A 255 8.03 -27.53 6.08
C GLY A 255 8.74 -28.83 5.66
N ALA A 256 10.07 -28.86 5.59
CA ALA A 256 10.80 -30.12 5.71
C ALA A 256 10.64 -30.65 7.15
N ARG A 257 10.36 -31.95 7.30
CA ARG A 257 10.14 -32.60 8.61
C ARG A 257 11.34 -32.36 9.54
N GLY A 258 11.06 -32.31 10.85
CA GLY A 258 12.05 -32.08 11.91
C GLY A 258 13.17 -33.13 12.06
N ASP A 259 13.21 -34.14 11.19
CA ASP A 259 14.22 -35.21 11.14
C ASP A 259 15.23 -35.03 9.98
N THR A 260 15.28 -33.86 9.35
CA THR A 260 16.19 -33.61 8.22
C THR A 260 17.56 -33.18 8.73
N PHE A 261 18.47 -34.14 8.94
CA PHE A 261 19.88 -33.89 9.26
C PHE A 261 20.49 -32.87 8.28
N THR A 262 20.90 -31.70 8.78
CA THR A 262 21.66 -30.72 7.99
C THR A 262 23.10 -31.21 7.82
N GLU A 263 23.38 -31.89 6.71
CA GLU A 263 24.74 -32.35 6.42
C GLU A 263 25.70 -31.17 6.20
N PRO A 264 26.92 -31.20 6.77
CA PRO A 264 27.92 -30.15 6.57
C PRO A 264 28.24 -29.95 5.07
N GLY A 265 27.98 -28.75 4.56
CA GLY A 265 28.24 -28.39 3.16
C GLY A 265 27.02 -28.44 2.22
N MET A 266 25.83 -28.78 2.73
CA MET A 266 24.58 -28.73 1.94
C MET A 266 24.24 -27.29 1.48
N VAL A 267 23.93 -27.11 0.19
CA VAL A 267 23.42 -25.82 -0.33
C VAL A 267 21.90 -25.71 -0.11
N HIS A 268 21.52 -24.78 0.75
CA HIS A 268 20.13 -24.45 1.07
C HIS A 268 19.46 -23.55 0.01
N ALA A 269 18.12 -23.43 0.05
CA ALA A 269 17.33 -22.92 -1.07
C ALA A 269 16.62 -21.58 -0.85
N LYS A 270 16.32 -21.17 0.40
CA LYS A 270 15.55 -19.94 0.69
C LYS A 270 16.50 -18.82 1.09
N CYS A 271 16.48 -17.70 0.37
CA CYS A 271 17.37 -16.57 0.65
C CYS A 271 17.04 -15.85 1.97
N VAL A 272 18.08 -15.45 2.72
CA VAL A 272 17.95 -14.53 3.85
C VAL A 272 18.10 -13.10 3.32
N CYS A 273 17.02 -12.56 2.80
CA CYS A 273 17.02 -11.28 2.08
C CYS A 273 17.41 -10.09 2.96
N GLN A 274 18.28 -9.24 2.42
CA GLN A 274 18.74 -7.97 2.99
C GLN A 274 18.33 -6.82 2.05
N HIS A 275 18.92 -5.62 2.19
CA HIS A 275 18.63 -4.47 1.32
C HIS A 275 17.14 -4.07 1.24
N ASN A 276 16.36 -4.37 2.28
CA ASN A 276 14.90 -4.23 2.34
C ASN A 276 14.17 -4.95 1.19
N THR A 277 14.71 -6.08 0.73
CA THR A 277 14.06 -6.97 -0.25
C THR A 277 13.37 -8.14 0.45
N ALA A 278 12.43 -8.76 -0.25
CA ALA A 278 11.65 -9.90 0.21
C ALA A 278 11.37 -10.85 -0.97
N GLY A 279 10.78 -12.01 -0.67
CA GLY A 279 10.57 -13.07 -1.67
C GLY A 279 11.41 -14.30 -1.38
N PHE A 280 11.40 -15.27 -2.29
CA PHE A 280 12.15 -16.52 -2.13
C PHE A 280 13.63 -16.36 -2.54
N ASN A 281 13.85 -15.51 -3.55
CA ASN A 281 15.10 -15.15 -4.20
C ASN A 281 15.39 -13.63 -4.08
N CYS A 282 14.71 -12.93 -3.16
CA CYS A 282 14.81 -11.48 -2.99
C CYS A 282 14.35 -10.66 -4.20
N GLU A 283 13.38 -11.19 -4.94
CA GLU A 283 12.84 -10.72 -6.23
C GLU A 283 11.87 -9.54 -6.16
N ARG A 284 11.59 -9.02 -4.96
CA ARG A 284 10.69 -7.87 -4.72
C ARG A 284 11.18 -7.03 -3.54
N CYS A 285 10.70 -5.80 -3.43
CA CYS A 285 10.89 -5.03 -2.20
C CYS A 285 10.06 -5.61 -1.04
N GLN A 286 10.51 -5.36 0.17
CA GLN A 286 9.75 -5.61 1.39
C GLN A 286 8.57 -4.62 1.49
N ASP A 287 7.49 -5.05 2.12
CA ASP A 287 6.32 -4.19 2.37
C ASP A 287 6.74 -2.86 3.00
N PHE A 288 6.17 -1.76 2.50
CA PHE A 288 6.51 -0.37 2.83
C PHE A 288 7.84 0.17 2.26
N TYR A 289 8.55 -0.57 1.41
CA TYR A 289 9.78 -0.14 0.73
C TYR A 289 9.62 0.06 -0.79
N HIS A 290 8.49 0.64 -1.21
CA HIS A 290 8.11 0.87 -2.60
C HIS A 290 8.32 2.32 -3.09
N ASP A 291 9.27 3.07 -2.50
CA ASP A 291 9.56 4.46 -2.94
C ASP A 291 10.35 4.53 -4.27
N ALA A 292 10.97 3.42 -4.67
CA ALA A 292 11.74 3.25 -5.90
C ALA A 292 11.44 1.87 -6.53
N PRO A 293 11.65 1.69 -7.84
CA PRO A 293 11.47 0.39 -8.46
C PRO A 293 12.56 -0.58 -8.01
N TRP A 294 12.20 -1.84 -7.75
CA TRP A 294 13.14 -2.91 -7.44
C TRP A 294 14.13 -3.13 -8.59
N ARG A 295 15.39 -3.42 -8.24
CA ARG A 295 16.48 -3.78 -9.17
C ARG A 295 17.42 -4.78 -8.48
N PRO A 296 18.07 -5.69 -9.22
CA PRO A 296 19.07 -6.60 -8.66
C PRO A 296 20.35 -5.84 -8.27
N GLY A 297 21.05 -6.32 -7.23
CA GLY A 297 22.26 -5.68 -6.72
C GLY A 297 23.42 -5.68 -7.74
N GLY A 298 23.86 -4.49 -8.13
CA GLY A 298 24.95 -4.27 -9.09
C GLY A 298 26.37 -4.45 -8.51
N LYS A 299 27.39 -4.31 -9.36
CA LYS A 299 28.82 -4.38 -8.95
C LYS A 299 29.28 -3.18 -8.10
N THR A 300 28.57 -2.05 -8.17
CA THR A 300 28.95 -0.77 -7.53
C THR A 300 27.86 -0.18 -6.65
N ASP A 301 26.59 -0.32 -7.05
CA ASP A 301 25.43 0.11 -6.27
C ASP A 301 24.69 -1.11 -5.74
N SER A 302 24.20 -1.03 -4.50
CA SER A 302 23.44 -2.09 -3.83
C SER A 302 21.94 -2.10 -4.16
N ASP A 303 21.46 -1.13 -4.94
CA ASP A 303 20.07 -0.99 -5.42
C ASP A 303 19.01 -1.26 -4.32
N VAL A 304 19.26 -0.71 -3.13
CA VAL A 304 18.47 -0.93 -1.92
C VAL A 304 17.04 -0.39 -2.09
N CYS A 305 16.04 -1.24 -1.82
CA CYS A 305 14.63 -0.82 -1.80
C CYS A 305 14.42 0.30 -0.77
N ARG A 306 13.79 1.39 -1.21
CA ARG A 306 13.65 2.63 -0.43
C ARG A 306 12.31 2.71 0.27
N ARG A 307 12.35 3.06 1.56
CA ARG A 307 11.18 3.18 2.43
C ARG A 307 10.26 4.30 1.95
N CYS A 308 8.96 4.03 1.87
CA CYS A 308 7.96 5.06 1.66
C CYS A 308 7.88 6.02 2.85
N TYR A 309 7.62 7.30 2.57
CA TYR A 309 7.50 8.33 3.58
C TYR A 309 6.05 8.83 3.64
N CYS A 310 5.33 8.36 4.67
CA CYS A 310 3.88 8.58 4.87
C CYS A 310 3.56 9.33 6.17
N HIS A 311 4.53 10.09 6.73
CA HIS A 311 4.38 10.85 7.99
C HIS A 311 3.85 10.05 9.20
N GLY A 312 4.00 8.72 9.20
CA GLY A 312 3.45 7.81 10.23
C GLY A 312 1.95 7.50 10.08
N HIS A 313 1.25 8.17 9.16
CA HIS A 313 -0.20 8.02 8.95
C HIS A 313 -0.57 6.78 8.12
N SER A 314 0.39 6.17 7.41
CA SER A 314 0.22 4.85 6.80
C SER A 314 1.42 3.93 7.07
N GLU A 315 1.14 2.63 7.03
CA GLU A 315 2.07 1.50 7.08
C GLU A 315 2.07 0.69 5.76
N LYS A 316 1.35 1.16 4.74
CA LYS A 316 1.27 0.57 3.40
C LYS A 316 1.60 1.61 2.32
N CYS A 317 2.25 1.15 1.26
CA CYS A 317 2.46 1.96 0.08
C CYS A 317 2.69 1.06 -1.14
N HIS A 318 2.42 1.60 -2.32
CA HIS A 318 2.81 1.05 -3.60
C HIS A 318 3.72 2.02 -4.37
N PHE A 319 4.31 1.54 -5.45
CA PHE A 319 5.16 2.33 -6.35
C PHE A 319 4.34 2.83 -7.54
N ASP A 320 4.38 4.13 -7.80
CA ASP A 320 3.81 4.78 -8.99
C ASP A 320 4.94 5.30 -9.90
N LEU A 321 4.97 4.78 -11.13
CA LEU A 321 5.98 5.15 -12.14
C LEU A 321 5.80 6.59 -12.67
N ALA A 322 4.56 7.08 -12.80
CA ALA A 322 4.29 8.44 -13.26
C ALA A 322 4.77 9.46 -12.22
N ARG A 323 4.53 9.21 -10.93
CA ARG A 323 5.08 9.99 -9.80
C ARG A 323 6.61 9.94 -9.77
N TYR A 324 7.20 8.75 -9.96
CA TYR A 324 8.66 8.59 -10.01
C TYR A 324 9.30 9.42 -11.12
N LEU A 325 8.71 9.43 -12.32
CA LEU A 325 9.17 10.23 -13.44
C LEU A 325 8.93 11.74 -13.22
N ALA A 326 7.77 12.12 -12.66
CA ALA A 326 7.44 13.52 -12.35
C ALA A 326 8.37 14.14 -11.30
N THR A 327 8.91 13.35 -10.36
CA THR A 327 9.92 13.80 -9.39
C THR A 327 11.36 13.71 -9.92
N GLY A 328 11.56 13.40 -11.21
CA GLY A 328 12.90 13.29 -11.81
C GLY A 328 13.69 12.05 -11.37
N GLY A 329 13.01 10.96 -11.01
CA GLY A 329 13.60 9.73 -10.50
C GLY A 329 13.89 9.74 -9.00
N VAL A 330 13.32 10.70 -8.25
CA VAL A 330 13.59 10.87 -6.82
C VAL A 330 12.66 10.01 -5.96
N SER A 331 11.34 10.06 -6.14
CA SER A 331 10.36 9.34 -5.30
C SER A 331 9.13 8.94 -6.11
N GLY A 332 8.76 7.66 -6.03
CA GLY A 332 7.57 7.08 -6.65
C GLY A 332 6.58 6.50 -5.63
N GLY A 333 6.92 6.50 -4.34
CA GLY A 333 6.07 5.93 -3.31
C GLY A 333 4.75 6.70 -3.17
N VAL A 334 3.64 5.96 -3.14
CA VAL A 334 2.29 6.44 -2.85
C VAL A 334 1.73 5.67 -1.66
N CYS A 335 1.32 6.39 -0.63
CA CYS A 335 0.82 5.82 0.62
C CYS A 335 -0.65 5.40 0.49
N ASP A 336 -0.95 4.17 0.88
CA ASP A 336 -2.31 3.62 0.87
C ASP A 336 -3.00 3.83 2.22
N ASP A 337 -4.33 3.85 2.28
CA ASP A 337 -5.11 3.87 3.53
C ASP A 337 -4.68 4.97 4.54
N CYS A 338 -4.44 6.22 4.10
CA CYS A 338 -4.03 7.31 4.98
C CYS A 338 -4.95 7.47 6.21
N ARG A 339 -4.42 7.20 7.40
CA ARG A 339 -5.14 7.35 8.68
C ARG A 339 -5.21 8.82 9.08
N ASN A 340 -5.81 9.09 10.24
CA ASN A 340 -5.81 10.43 10.88
C ASN A 340 -6.47 11.55 10.04
N ASN A 341 -7.44 11.19 9.19
CA ASN A 341 -8.12 12.09 8.26
C ASN A 341 -7.14 12.81 7.32
N ARG A 342 -6.03 12.16 6.97
CA ARG A 342 -5.07 12.66 5.97
C ARG A 342 -5.36 12.14 4.58
N ALA A 343 -4.83 12.83 3.59
CA ALA A 343 -4.96 12.53 2.16
C ALA A 343 -3.69 12.95 1.42
N GLY A 344 -3.63 12.65 0.12
CA GLY A 344 -2.48 12.94 -0.74
C GLY A 344 -1.45 11.80 -0.77
N PRO A 345 -0.50 11.81 -1.74
CA PRO A 345 0.38 10.67 -2.00
C PRO A 345 1.31 10.31 -0.84
N GLN A 346 1.56 11.23 0.10
CA GLN A 346 2.42 11.01 1.27
C GLN A 346 1.65 11.13 2.59
N CYS A 347 0.31 11.14 2.53
CA CYS A 347 -0.53 11.53 3.66
C CYS A 347 -0.10 12.89 4.23
N ASP A 348 0.17 13.86 3.35
CA ASP A 348 0.74 15.18 3.65
C ASP A 348 -0.34 16.28 3.76
N LEU A 349 -1.53 16.03 3.20
CA LEU A 349 -2.68 16.93 3.25
C LEU A 349 -3.73 16.42 4.24
N CYS A 350 -4.64 17.29 4.68
CA CYS A 350 -5.88 16.84 5.33
C CYS A 350 -6.92 16.46 4.27
N GLY A 351 -7.74 15.45 4.58
CA GLY A 351 -8.83 14.99 3.73
C GLY A 351 -10.00 15.97 3.67
N PRO A 352 -10.98 15.74 2.77
CA PRO A 352 -12.17 16.58 2.67
C PRO A 352 -12.87 16.76 4.02
N TYR A 353 -13.33 17.98 4.30
CA TYR A 353 -13.93 18.40 5.58
C TYR A 353 -12.97 18.46 6.79
N TYR A 354 -11.65 18.42 6.57
CA TYR A 354 -10.63 18.66 7.61
C TYR A 354 -9.56 19.65 7.12
N TYR A 355 -8.96 20.38 8.06
CA TYR A 355 -7.83 21.27 7.81
C TYR A 355 -6.71 21.10 8.85
N GLN A 356 -5.50 21.51 8.49
CA GLN A 356 -4.32 21.41 9.33
C GLN A 356 -4.36 22.43 10.48
N ASP A 357 -4.27 21.96 11.73
CA ASP A 357 -4.03 22.79 12.92
C ASP A 357 -2.67 23.50 12.79
N PRO A 358 -2.62 24.85 12.73
CA PRO A 358 -1.38 25.60 12.56
C PRO A 358 -0.38 25.46 13.71
N GLN A 359 -0.78 24.90 14.87
CA GLN A 359 0.09 24.69 16.03
C GLN A 359 0.69 23.28 16.11
N ARG A 360 0.30 22.35 15.22
CA ARG A 360 0.73 20.94 15.27
C ARG A 360 1.64 20.57 14.10
N SER A 361 2.53 19.60 14.32
CA SER A 361 3.35 19.00 13.26
C SER A 361 2.48 18.28 12.24
N MET A 362 3.02 18.08 11.03
CA MET A 362 2.40 17.21 10.04
C MET A 362 2.28 15.76 10.57
N ASP A 363 3.24 15.29 11.36
CA ASP A 363 3.24 13.91 11.88
C ASP A 363 2.32 13.69 13.11
N ASP A 364 1.61 14.72 13.62
CA ASP A 364 0.69 14.55 14.76
C ASP A 364 -0.60 13.84 14.31
N PRO A 365 -0.98 12.69 14.93
CA PRO A 365 -2.21 11.95 14.65
C PRO A 365 -3.53 12.74 14.75
N ASN A 366 -3.51 13.94 15.34
CA ASN A 366 -4.68 14.81 15.55
C ASN A 366 -4.50 16.20 14.92
N ALA A 367 -3.54 16.38 14.01
CA ALA A 367 -3.33 17.64 13.32
C ALA A 367 -4.42 18.01 12.31
N CYS A 368 -5.17 17.05 11.76
CA CYS A 368 -6.32 17.34 10.92
C CYS A 368 -7.59 17.51 11.78
N ILE A 369 -8.02 18.76 11.94
CA ILE A 369 -9.21 19.15 12.69
C ILE A 369 -10.39 19.43 11.74
N PRO A 370 -11.64 19.13 12.14
CA PRO A 370 -12.79 19.22 11.24
C PRO A 370 -13.14 20.68 10.88
N CYS A 371 -13.57 20.90 9.65
CA CYS A 371 -14.15 22.17 9.20
C CYS A 371 -15.44 22.48 9.97
N GLU A 372 -15.58 23.66 10.58
CA GLU A 372 -16.80 24.07 11.28
C GLU A 372 -17.77 24.90 10.38
N CYS A 373 -17.91 24.49 9.12
CA CYS A 373 -18.74 25.15 8.11
C CYS A 373 -20.22 24.75 8.20
N ASN A 374 -21.13 25.69 7.94
CA ASN A 374 -22.57 25.43 7.87
C ASN A 374 -22.93 24.74 6.52
N PRO A 375 -23.43 23.49 6.52
CA PRO A 375 -23.70 22.75 5.30
C PRO A 375 -24.73 23.39 4.36
N ASP A 376 -25.62 24.22 4.90
CA ASP A 376 -26.72 24.84 4.14
C ASP A 376 -26.27 26.11 3.42
N GLY A 377 -25.27 26.81 3.97
CA GLY A 377 -24.74 28.07 3.47
C GLY A 377 -23.39 27.98 2.76
N SER A 378 -22.66 26.88 2.92
CA SER A 378 -21.42 26.60 2.20
C SER A 378 -21.64 25.88 0.87
N VAL A 379 -20.68 26.03 -0.04
CA VAL A 379 -20.56 25.21 -1.26
C VAL A 379 -20.17 23.77 -0.84
N ASP A 380 -20.62 22.78 -1.62
CA ASP A 380 -20.37 21.34 -1.43
C ASP A 380 -20.59 20.81 0.01
N ARG A 381 -21.61 21.37 0.68
CA ARG A 381 -22.09 21.00 2.02
C ARG A 381 -21.08 21.22 3.16
N GLY A 382 -20.19 22.19 3.04
CA GLY A 382 -19.28 22.59 4.13
C GLY A 382 -17.82 22.25 3.91
N LEU A 383 -17.37 22.18 2.65
CA LEU A 383 -15.96 22.05 2.33
C LEU A 383 -15.22 23.34 2.75
N CYS A 384 -14.09 23.18 3.46
CA CYS A 384 -13.17 24.27 3.77
C CYS A 384 -11.80 24.05 3.11
N ASP A 385 -11.02 25.13 3.02
CA ASP A 385 -9.62 25.08 2.62
C ASP A 385 -8.82 24.19 3.59
N PRO A 386 -8.10 23.16 3.10
CA PRO A 386 -7.41 22.17 3.95
C PRO A 386 -6.17 22.71 4.68
N VAL A 387 -5.73 23.93 4.36
CA VAL A 387 -4.59 24.61 5.01
C VAL A 387 -5.08 25.71 5.95
N THR A 388 -6.07 26.51 5.54
CA THR A 388 -6.52 27.69 6.32
C THR A 388 -7.77 27.46 7.15
N GLY A 389 -8.56 26.41 6.86
CA GLY A 389 -9.84 26.14 7.51
C GLY A 389 -10.99 27.05 7.05
N GLN A 390 -10.75 27.93 6.06
CA GLN A 390 -11.74 28.91 5.61
C GLN A 390 -12.87 28.24 4.80
N CYS A 391 -14.12 28.50 5.19
CA CYS A 391 -15.31 27.97 4.53
C CYS A 391 -15.63 28.71 3.22
N VAL A 392 -15.99 27.97 2.16
CA VAL A 392 -16.43 28.55 0.89
C VAL A 392 -17.94 28.79 0.93
N CYS A 393 -18.37 30.05 1.02
CA CYS A 393 -19.79 30.40 1.14
C CYS A 393 -20.51 30.49 -0.21
N LYS A 394 -21.80 30.13 -0.24
CA LYS A 394 -22.71 30.41 -1.35
C LYS A 394 -22.79 31.92 -1.63
N GLN A 395 -23.19 32.27 -2.86
CA GLN A 395 -23.07 33.63 -3.40
C GLN A 395 -23.64 34.73 -2.49
N ASN A 396 -24.81 34.51 -1.86
CA ASN A 396 -25.50 35.49 -1.03
C ASN A 396 -25.37 35.22 0.49
N VAL A 397 -24.41 34.38 0.89
CA VAL A 397 -24.14 33.96 2.27
C VAL A 397 -22.78 34.48 2.74
N GLU A 398 -22.65 34.81 4.02
CA GLU A 398 -21.42 35.31 4.64
C GLU A 398 -21.18 34.75 6.06
N GLY A 399 -20.10 35.22 6.70
CA GLY A 399 -19.59 34.74 7.98
C GLY A 399 -18.54 33.65 7.83
N GLU A 400 -17.63 33.54 8.81
CA GLU A 400 -16.53 32.54 8.84
C GLU A 400 -17.01 31.09 8.63
N ARG A 401 -18.25 30.81 9.03
CA ARG A 401 -18.91 29.50 8.91
C ARG A 401 -19.99 29.45 7.83
N CYS A 402 -20.15 30.51 7.04
CA CYS A 402 -21.25 30.65 6.07
C CYS A 402 -22.65 30.50 6.72
N ASP A 403 -22.84 31.12 7.89
CA ASP A 403 -23.97 30.88 8.80
C ASP A 403 -25.12 31.89 8.67
N ARG A 404 -24.96 32.94 7.85
CA ARG A 404 -25.95 34.03 7.72
C ARG A 404 -26.04 34.57 6.30
N CYS A 405 -27.18 35.15 5.96
CA CYS A 405 -27.32 35.90 4.70
C CYS A 405 -26.48 37.17 4.71
N LYS A 406 -25.95 37.55 3.53
CA LYS A 406 -25.38 38.87 3.31
C LYS A 406 -26.40 39.98 3.58
N SER A 407 -25.93 41.15 4.00
CA SER A 407 -26.80 42.33 4.13
C SER A 407 -27.56 42.61 2.82
N GLY A 408 -28.88 42.85 2.91
CA GLY A 408 -29.77 42.95 1.75
C GLY A 408 -30.38 41.63 1.27
N PHE A 409 -30.06 40.50 1.90
CA PHE A 409 -30.60 39.18 1.58
C PHE A 409 -31.27 38.51 2.79
N TYR A 410 -32.24 37.65 2.53
CA TYR A 410 -33.04 36.93 3.52
C TYR A 410 -33.34 35.49 3.12
N GLY A 411 -33.94 34.73 4.04
CA GLY A 411 -34.48 33.40 3.74
C GLY A 411 -33.39 32.36 3.52
N PHE A 412 -32.46 32.26 4.48
CA PHE A 412 -31.37 31.27 4.48
C PHE A 412 -31.92 29.85 4.27
N ASN A 413 -31.64 29.28 3.09
CA ASN A 413 -32.24 28.03 2.65
C ASN A 413 -31.20 27.13 1.97
N ARG A 414 -31.12 25.89 2.45
CA ARG A 414 -30.24 24.85 1.90
C ARG A 414 -30.49 24.59 0.41
N ASP A 415 -31.75 24.56 0.02
CA ASP A 415 -32.17 24.16 -1.33
C ASP A 415 -32.08 25.33 -2.34
N ASP A 416 -31.72 26.53 -1.87
CA ASP A 416 -31.40 27.69 -2.72
C ASP A 416 -29.91 27.63 -3.15
N PRO A 417 -29.60 27.63 -4.46
CA PRO A 417 -28.21 27.62 -4.96
C PRO A 417 -27.40 28.85 -4.54
N SER A 418 -28.04 30.01 -4.41
CA SER A 418 -27.42 31.25 -3.95
C SER A 418 -27.45 31.38 -2.41
N GLY A 419 -28.20 30.51 -1.74
CA GLY A 419 -28.30 30.36 -0.28
C GLY A 419 -29.25 31.34 0.41
N CYS A 420 -29.34 32.57 -0.10
CA CYS A 420 -30.29 33.59 0.35
C CYS A 420 -30.84 34.42 -0.81
N GLN A 421 -32.06 34.92 -0.65
CA GLN A 421 -32.81 35.66 -1.65
C GLN A 421 -32.72 37.17 -1.42
N LEU A 422 -32.73 37.96 -2.49
CA LEU A 422 -32.62 39.42 -2.41
C LEU A 422 -33.89 40.03 -1.78
N CYS A 423 -33.72 40.89 -0.79
CA CYS A 423 -34.83 41.65 -0.19
C CYS A 423 -35.40 42.69 -1.17
N ARG A 424 -36.73 42.70 -1.32
CA ARG A 424 -37.45 43.65 -2.16
C ARG A 424 -37.89 44.88 -1.36
N CYS A 425 -36.92 45.68 -0.96
CA CYS A 425 -37.16 46.87 -0.15
C CYS A 425 -37.00 48.14 -0.97
N ASN A 426 -37.95 49.07 -0.86
CA ASN A 426 -37.87 50.37 -1.50
C ASN A 426 -36.79 51.22 -0.81
N PHE A 427 -35.68 51.42 -1.50
CA PHE A 427 -34.51 52.18 -1.03
C PHE A 427 -34.84 53.59 -0.47
N MET A 428 -35.94 54.22 -0.91
CA MET A 428 -36.35 55.55 -0.44
C MET A 428 -37.20 55.52 0.85
N GLY A 429 -37.77 54.37 1.21
CA GLY A 429 -38.60 54.18 2.40
C GLY A 429 -38.00 53.24 3.43
N THR A 430 -36.84 52.65 3.17
CA THR A 430 -36.13 51.72 4.07
C THR A 430 -34.94 52.42 4.74
N ILE A 431 -34.62 52.01 5.98
CA ILE A 431 -33.54 52.63 6.77
C ILE A 431 -32.19 52.61 6.05
N ARG A 432 -31.49 53.76 6.06
CA ARG A 432 -30.22 53.92 5.32
C ARG A 432 -28.98 53.33 6.01
N THR A 433 -29.11 52.79 7.21
CA THR A 433 -27.99 52.24 8.01
C THR A 433 -28.32 50.86 8.57
N GLY A 434 -27.53 49.85 8.17
CA GLY A 434 -27.68 48.46 8.62
C GLY A 434 -28.18 47.56 7.49
N ASN A 435 -28.90 46.49 7.86
CA ASN A 435 -29.54 45.60 6.89
C ASN A 435 -30.94 46.16 6.56
N PRO A 436 -31.30 46.37 5.27
CA PRO A 436 -32.62 46.90 4.89
C PRO A 436 -33.81 46.01 5.27
N CYS A 437 -33.58 44.74 5.61
CA CYS A 437 -34.59 43.74 5.89
C CYS A 437 -34.18 42.80 7.03
N ASP A 438 -35.17 42.14 7.62
CA ASP A 438 -34.98 40.97 8.47
C ASP A 438 -34.46 39.78 7.65
N GLN A 439 -33.31 39.22 8.04
CA GLN A 439 -32.64 38.10 7.35
C GLN A 439 -33.44 36.79 7.35
N THR A 440 -34.44 36.65 8.24
CA THR A 440 -35.29 35.46 8.33
C THR A 440 -36.62 35.64 7.61
N THR A 441 -37.29 36.78 7.80
CA THR A 441 -38.64 37.00 7.26
C THR A 441 -38.66 37.76 5.93
N GLY A 442 -37.59 38.47 5.57
CA GLY A 442 -37.53 39.36 4.41
C GLY A 442 -38.30 40.67 4.58
N THR A 443 -38.92 40.89 5.75
CA THR A 443 -39.70 42.10 6.03
C THR A 443 -38.78 43.32 6.05
N CYS A 444 -39.12 44.35 5.26
CA CYS A 444 -38.33 45.57 5.15
C CYS A 444 -38.48 46.47 6.39
N ILE A 445 -37.39 47.11 6.80
CA ILE A 445 -37.38 48.00 7.98
C ILE A 445 -37.55 49.45 7.52
N CYS A 446 -38.75 49.99 7.70
CA CYS A 446 -39.12 51.28 7.13
C CYS A 446 -38.56 52.48 7.94
N GLU A 447 -38.17 53.55 7.23
CA GLU A 447 -37.92 54.87 7.79
C GLU A 447 -39.22 55.46 8.40
N PRO A 448 -39.12 56.43 9.33
CA PRO A 448 -40.29 57.08 9.91
C PRO A 448 -41.26 57.61 8.85
N PHE A 449 -42.55 57.38 9.08
CA PHE A 449 -43.66 57.77 8.21
C PHE A 449 -43.78 57.03 6.86
N ALA A 450 -42.85 56.12 6.54
CA ALA A 450 -43.05 55.10 5.51
C ALA A 450 -43.66 53.81 6.11
N PHE A 451 -44.46 53.09 5.31
CA PHE A 451 -45.08 51.82 5.68
C PHE A 451 -45.34 50.94 4.45
N GLY A 452 -45.83 49.72 4.68
CA GLY A 452 -46.01 48.69 3.65
C GLY A 452 -44.95 47.59 3.76
N PRO A 453 -45.19 46.40 3.16
CA PRO A 453 -44.27 45.26 3.27
C PRO A 453 -42.92 45.52 2.59
N GLU A 454 -42.91 46.34 1.54
CA GLU A 454 -41.71 46.76 0.81
C GLU A 454 -41.26 48.20 1.18
N CYS A 455 -41.88 48.81 2.21
CA CYS A 455 -41.72 50.22 2.59
C CYS A 455 -41.98 51.22 1.44
N ASP A 456 -42.99 50.92 0.62
CA ASP A 456 -43.31 51.60 -0.64
C ASP A 456 -44.36 52.71 -0.53
N GLN A 457 -44.93 52.96 0.66
CA GLN A 457 -46.06 53.88 0.86
C GLN A 457 -45.82 54.84 2.04
N CYS A 458 -46.41 56.04 2.01
CA CYS A 458 -46.42 56.97 3.15
C CYS A 458 -47.67 56.79 4.01
N LEU A 459 -47.52 56.91 5.34
CA LEU A 459 -48.65 56.89 6.27
C LEU A 459 -49.69 58.00 5.92
N PRO A 460 -50.98 57.78 6.20
CA PRO A 460 -52.02 58.80 5.97
C PRO A 460 -51.66 60.15 6.62
N GLY A 461 -51.79 61.23 5.85
CA GLY A 461 -51.31 62.56 6.25
C GLY A 461 -49.85 62.86 5.89
N TYR A 462 -49.16 61.94 5.19
CA TYR A 462 -47.81 62.12 4.65
C TYR A 462 -47.77 61.71 3.17
N TRP A 463 -46.82 62.29 2.41
CA TRP A 463 -46.67 62.09 0.97
C TRP A 463 -45.20 62.20 0.52
N GLY A 464 -44.94 61.89 -0.75
CA GLY A 464 -43.68 62.24 -1.41
C GLY A 464 -42.59 61.17 -1.45
N LEU A 465 -42.88 59.91 -1.12
CA LEU A 465 -41.88 58.83 -1.18
C LEU A 465 -41.21 58.74 -2.57
N GLY A 466 -39.90 58.97 -2.63
CA GLY A 466 -39.12 59.02 -3.87
C GLY A 466 -39.11 60.37 -4.62
N ASN A 467 -40.01 61.29 -4.30
CA ASN A 467 -39.98 62.68 -4.80
C ASN A 467 -39.19 63.64 -3.89
N THR A 468 -38.90 63.23 -2.65
CA THR A 468 -38.27 64.08 -1.63
C THR A 468 -37.09 63.37 -0.92
N VAL A 469 -35.97 64.08 -0.78
CA VAL A 469 -34.67 63.56 -0.27
C VAL A 469 -34.75 62.97 1.16
N TYR A 470 -35.76 63.39 1.92
CA TYR A 470 -36.02 63.01 3.31
C TYR A 470 -37.03 61.87 3.47
N GLY A 471 -37.51 61.24 2.39
CA GLY A 471 -38.60 60.28 2.45
C GLY A 471 -39.95 60.97 2.59
N CYS A 472 -40.89 60.36 3.31
CA CYS A 472 -42.25 60.86 3.50
C CYS A 472 -42.32 62.15 4.32
N LEU A 473 -42.93 63.20 3.75
CA LEU A 473 -43.16 64.50 4.40
C LEU A 473 -44.64 64.68 4.77
N PRO A 474 -44.95 65.42 5.85
CA PRO A 474 -46.33 65.69 6.24
C PRO A 474 -47.05 66.55 5.18
N CYS A 475 -48.38 66.37 5.09
CA CYS A 475 -49.26 67.25 4.32
C CYS A 475 -49.35 68.64 4.96
N ASP A 476 -49.09 69.69 4.19
CA ASP A 476 -49.10 71.10 4.64
C ASP A 476 -50.34 71.84 4.10
N CYS A 477 -51.53 71.27 4.30
CA CYS A 477 -52.77 71.84 3.77
C CYS A 477 -53.19 73.09 4.55
N ASP A 478 -53.43 74.21 3.85
CA ASP A 478 -53.79 75.48 4.45
C ASP A 478 -55.12 75.38 5.23
N ILE A 479 -55.09 75.78 6.50
CA ILE A 479 -56.21 75.62 7.43
C ILE A 479 -57.44 76.47 7.02
N GLY A 480 -57.24 77.58 6.31
CA GLY A 480 -58.31 78.42 5.78
C GLY A 480 -58.81 77.99 4.40
N GLY A 481 -57.91 77.51 3.54
CA GLY A 481 -58.16 77.22 2.14
C GLY A 481 -58.50 75.77 1.80
N ALA A 482 -58.11 74.79 2.63
CA ALA A 482 -58.39 73.37 2.40
C ALA A 482 -59.66 72.88 3.13
N LEU A 483 -60.27 71.82 2.60
CA LEU A 483 -61.42 71.14 3.21
C LEU A 483 -61.02 70.19 4.35
N ARG A 484 -59.83 69.60 4.26
CA ARG A 484 -59.24 68.66 5.23
C ARG A 484 -57.72 68.87 5.31
N THR A 485 -57.10 68.36 6.37
CA THR A 485 -55.63 68.41 6.58
C THR A 485 -54.88 67.26 5.90
N GLU A 486 -55.59 66.28 5.36
CA GLU A 486 -55.04 65.16 4.59
C GLU A 486 -54.87 65.55 3.12
N CYS A 487 -53.71 65.23 2.56
CA CYS A 487 -53.40 65.37 1.15
C CYS A 487 -53.29 64.00 0.47
N SER A 488 -53.30 63.99 -0.86
CA SER A 488 -53.02 62.79 -1.67
C SER A 488 -51.60 62.27 -1.41
N SER A 489 -51.47 60.97 -1.12
CA SER A 489 -50.19 60.35 -0.72
C SER A 489 -49.16 60.25 -1.86
N VAL A 490 -49.59 60.38 -3.12
CA VAL A 490 -48.74 60.23 -4.32
C VAL A 490 -48.12 61.56 -4.75
N ASP A 491 -48.94 62.61 -4.81
CA ASP A 491 -48.58 63.92 -5.39
C ASP A 491 -48.70 65.09 -4.41
N GLY A 492 -49.18 64.87 -3.18
CA GLY A 492 -49.26 65.89 -2.13
C GLY A 492 -50.44 66.86 -2.25
N GLN A 493 -51.35 66.67 -3.21
CA GLN A 493 -52.43 67.62 -3.45
C GLN A 493 -53.49 67.59 -2.33
N CYS A 494 -53.72 68.75 -1.72
CA CYS A 494 -54.79 68.99 -0.75
C CYS A 494 -56.15 69.22 -1.45
N GLU A 495 -57.25 68.91 -0.77
CA GLU A 495 -58.60 69.13 -1.30
C GLU A 495 -59.06 70.57 -1.03
N CYS A 496 -59.05 71.43 -2.06
CA CYS A 496 -59.27 72.87 -1.90
C CYS A 496 -60.75 73.26 -1.78
N ARG A 497 -61.02 74.31 -0.98
CA ARG A 497 -62.33 74.97 -0.91
C ARG A 497 -62.62 75.72 -2.22
N PRO A 498 -63.90 76.03 -2.52
CA PRO A 498 -64.25 76.76 -3.74
C PRO A 498 -63.48 78.07 -3.89
N ASN A 499 -62.89 78.27 -5.07
CA ASN A 499 -62.04 79.40 -5.42
C ASN A 499 -60.68 79.46 -4.69
N MET A 500 -60.21 78.37 -4.10
CA MET A 500 -58.83 78.18 -3.66
C MET A 500 -58.13 77.15 -4.57
N VAL A 501 -56.83 77.33 -4.80
CA VAL A 501 -55.98 76.54 -5.71
C VAL A 501 -54.57 76.38 -5.15
N GLY A 502 -53.74 75.60 -5.85
CA GLY A 502 -52.37 75.27 -5.42
C GLY A 502 -52.31 73.97 -4.62
N LEU A 503 -51.09 73.45 -4.45
CA LEU A 503 -50.86 72.15 -3.81
C LEU A 503 -51.41 72.08 -2.39
N THR A 504 -51.18 73.15 -1.62
CA THR A 504 -51.60 73.32 -0.23
C THR A 504 -52.93 74.09 -0.08
N CYS A 505 -53.56 74.50 -1.19
CA CYS A 505 -54.77 75.32 -1.21
C CYS A 505 -54.65 76.73 -0.58
N SER A 506 -53.44 77.30 -0.51
CA SER A 506 -53.19 78.63 0.07
C SER A 506 -53.47 79.81 -0.88
N GLU A 507 -53.60 79.57 -2.20
CA GLU A 507 -53.75 80.63 -3.21
C GLU A 507 -55.21 80.76 -3.68
N PRO A 508 -55.72 81.99 -3.94
CA PRO A 508 -57.03 82.16 -4.56
C PRO A 508 -56.99 81.84 -6.07
N ALA A 509 -58.08 81.28 -6.58
CA ALA A 509 -58.24 80.97 -8.01
C ALA A 509 -58.15 82.25 -8.89
N PRO A 510 -57.70 82.15 -10.15
CA PRO A 510 -57.64 83.30 -11.06
C PRO A 510 -58.98 84.04 -11.17
N GLY A 511 -58.96 85.35 -10.91
CA GLY A 511 -60.16 86.20 -10.84
C GLY A 511 -60.70 86.45 -9.43
N TYR A 512 -60.16 85.76 -8.42
CA TYR A 512 -60.46 85.95 -7.00
C TYR A 512 -59.23 86.51 -6.27
N PHE A 513 -59.45 87.19 -5.15
CA PHE A 513 -58.38 87.69 -4.30
C PHE A 513 -58.71 87.47 -2.83
N LEU A 514 -57.69 87.19 -2.02
CA LEU A 514 -57.78 87.26 -0.57
C LEU A 514 -57.58 88.73 -0.18
N ALA A 515 -58.59 89.37 0.40
CA ALA A 515 -58.45 90.73 0.89
C ALA A 515 -57.47 90.75 2.08
N PRO A 516 -56.33 91.47 2.00
CA PRO A 516 -55.41 91.58 3.13
C PRO A 516 -56.03 92.44 4.24
N LEU A 517 -55.49 92.35 5.45
CA LEU A 517 -56.04 93.03 6.64
C LEU A 517 -56.03 94.56 6.54
N ASP A 518 -55.29 95.13 5.59
CA ASP A 518 -55.10 96.57 5.32
C ASP A 518 -55.85 97.08 4.08
N PHE A 519 -56.84 96.33 3.57
CA PHE A 519 -57.61 96.65 2.34
C PHE A 519 -58.24 98.07 2.26
N TYR A 520 -58.37 98.79 3.38
CA TYR A 520 -58.81 100.19 3.42
C TYR A 520 -57.66 101.12 3.85
N ILE A 521 -57.07 101.82 2.88
CA ILE A 521 -55.91 102.71 3.08
C ILE A 521 -56.35 104.19 3.11
N TYR A 522 -55.76 104.99 4.01
CA TYR A 522 -55.94 106.45 4.07
C TYR A 522 -54.58 107.14 4.14
N GLU A 523 -54.24 107.91 3.11
CA GLU A 523 -52.93 108.54 2.94
C GLU A 523 -52.82 109.89 3.67
N ALA A 524 -51.62 110.20 4.16
CA ALA A 524 -51.39 111.35 5.05
C ALA A 524 -51.62 112.71 4.38
N GLU A 525 -51.48 112.83 3.05
CA GLU A 525 -51.91 114.01 2.27
C GLU A 525 -53.40 114.36 2.39
N HIS A 526 -54.25 113.40 2.74
CA HIS A 526 -55.68 113.59 2.89
C HIS A 526 -56.09 113.92 4.34
N ALA A 527 -55.12 114.17 5.23
CA ALA A 527 -55.35 114.51 6.63
C ALA A 527 -55.28 116.02 6.92
N ALA A 528 -56.08 116.49 7.87
CA ALA A 528 -55.99 117.85 8.41
C ALA A 528 -55.00 117.90 9.60
N PRO A 529 -54.18 118.96 9.73
CA PRO A 529 -53.25 119.09 10.86
C PRO A 529 -53.98 119.38 12.18
N LEU A 530 -53.48 118.79 13.28
CA LEU A 530 -53.98 119.03 14.64
C LEU A 530 -53.20 120.16 15.33
N VAL A 531 -53.75 121.37 15.28
CA VAL A 531 -53.17 122.53 15.99
C VAL A 531 -53.62 122.51 17.46
N ARG A 532 -52.67 122.59 18.39
CA ARG A 532 -52.89 122.97 19.80
C ARG A 532 -52.17 124.30 20.08
N ASP A 533 -52.70 125.04 21.05
CA ASP A 533 -52.43 126.46 21.21
C ASP A 533 -51.05 126.77 21.83
N TRP A 534 -50.42 127.82 21.29
CA TRP A 534 -49.26 128.63 21.76
C TRP A 534 -47.83 128.02 21.72
N ASP A 535 -47.02 128.66 20.86
CA ASP A 535 -45.55 128.82 20.88
C ASP A 535 -44.60 127.59 20.90
N VAL A 536 -44.56 126.82 19.80
CA VAL A 536 -43.32 126.60 18.99
C VAL A 536 -43.72 126.32 17.52
N ILE A 537 -43.05 126.93 16.53
CA ILE A 537 -43.32 126.72 15.10
C ILE A 537 -42.39 125.64 14.52
N PHE A 538 -42.93 124.47 14.21
CA PHE A 538 -42.29 123.48 13.32
C PHE A 538 -43.25 123.13 12.17
N PRO A 539 -42.91 123.41 10.90
CA PRO A 539 -43.83 123.19 9.79
C PRO A 539 -43.86 121.72 9.36
N ILE A 540 -45.06 121.11 9.36
CA ILE A 540 -45.32 119.93 8.53
C ILE A 540 -45.09 120.34 7.07
N THR A 541 -44.18 119.65 6.39
CA THR A 541 -43.84 119.98 4.99
C THR A 541 -44.42 118.94 4.05
N TRP A 542 -45.34 119.38 3.19
CA TRP A 542 -45.93 118.58 2.13
C TRP A 542 -44.90 118.44 0.99
N THR A 543 -44.39 117.23 0.78
CA THR A 543 -43.37 116.95 -0.24
C THR A 543 -43.94 116.58 -1.61
N GLY A 544 -45.26 116.44 -1.71
CA GLY A 544 -45.98 115.97 -2.89
C GLY A 544 -46.96 114.85 -2.51
N PRO A 545 -47.64 114.22 -3.48
CA PRO A 545 -48.42 113.01 -3.24
C PRO A 545 -47.52 111.86 -2.74
N GLY A 546 -48.04 111.02 -1.85
CA GLY A 546 -47.43 109.81 -1.32
C GLY A 546 -46.53 109.98 -0.09
N PHE A 547 -46.06 111.20 0.22
CA PHE A 547 -45.15 111.43 1.37
C PHE A 547 -45.41 112.75 2.09
N VAL A 548 -45.41 112.68 3.43
CA VAL A 548 -45.57 113.83 4.34
C VAL A 548 -44.44 113.79 5.36
N ARG A 549 -43.62 114.85 5.42
CA ARG A 549 -42.61 114.98 6.49
C ARG A 549 -43.27 115.47 7.76
N VAL A 550 -43.56 114.53 8.65
CA VAL A 550 -44.02 114.76 10.01
C VAL A 550 -42.81 114.74 10.94
N GLN A 551 -42.50 115.88 11.58
CA GLN A 551 -41.50 115.93 12.65
C GLN A 551 -42.09 115.46 13.98
N ASP A 552 -41.24 114.99 14.88
CA ASP A 552 -41.65 114.45 16.18
C ASP A 552 -42.44 115.48 16.99
N GLY A 553 -43.56 115.06 17.57
CA GLY A 553 -44.52 115.92 18.28
C GLY A 553 -45.66 116.52 17.45
N ALA A 554 -45.69 116.39 16.11
CA ALA A 554 -46.82 116.87 15.27
C ALA A 554 -47.93 115.81 15.10
N GLY A 555 -49.17 116.25 14.76
CA GLY A 555 -50.34 115.36 14.67
C GLY A 555 -51.26 115.60 13.45
N LEU A 556 -51.89 114.51 12.97
CA LEU A 556 -52.75 114.47 11.77
C LEU A 556 -54.15 113.91 12.08
N ARG A 557 -55.18 114.35 11.34
CA ARG A 557 -56.60 113.95 11.49
C ARG A 557 -57.23 113.51 10.17
N PHE A 558 -57.80 112.31 10.14
CA PHE A 558 -58.46 111.69 8.97
C PHE A 558 -60.00 111.67 9.09
N ASN A 559 -60.71 111.46 7.98
CA ASN A 559 -62.18 111.31 7.93
C ASN A 559 -62.55 110.06 7.11
N VAL A 560 -63.15 109.06 7.75
CA VAL A 560 -63.41 107.72 7.20
C VAL A 560 -64.91 107.50 7.01
N ARG A 561 -65.35 107.07 5.83
CA ARG A 561 -66.80 107.00 5.47
C ARG A 561 -67.26 105.75 4.73
N ASN A 562 -66.35 104.88 4.30
CA ASN A 562 -66.60 103.74 3.41
C ASN A 562 -66.39 102.38 4.10
N ILE A 563 -66.68 102.30 5.41
CA ILE A 563 -66.66 101.05 6.18
C ILE A 563 -67.99 100.31 5.95
N PRO A 564 -68.00 99.05 5.45
CA PRO A 564 -69.22 98.37 5.03
C PRO A 564 -70.06 97.75 6.16
N ALA A 565 -69.49 97.53 7.34
CA ALA A 565 -70.18 97.01 8.54
C ALA A 565 -69.48 97.50 9.81
N THR A 566 -70.17 97.63 10.94
CA THR A 566 -69.57 98.12 12.20
C THR A 566 -68.90 97.00 13.00
N LEU A 567 -67.56 96.98 13.06
CA LEU A 567 -66.75 96.03 13.82
C LEU A 567 -65.65 96.75 14.65
N HIS A 568 -64.77 95.99 15.32
CA HIS A 568 -63.56 96.51 15.95
C HIS A 568 -62.44 96.66 14.92
N TYR A 569 -61.70 97.78 14.95
CA TYR A 569 -60.62 98.09 14.00
C TYR A 569 -59.31 98.38 14.71
N TYR A 570 -58.21 97.87 14.16
CA TYR A 570 -56.84 98.26 14.53
C TYR A 570 -56.33 99.32 13.54
N VAL A 571 -55.57 100.29 14.02
CA VAL A 571 -54.96 101.35 13.19
C VAL A 571 -53.46 101.06 13.08
N VAL A 572 -52.96 100.97 11.85
CA VAL A 572 -51.54 100.75 11.53
C VAL A 572 -51.00 102.00 10.85
N VAL A 573 -49.83 102.48 11.27
CA VAL A 573 -49.18 103.69 10.74
C VAL A 573 -47.85 103.28 10.10
N ARG A 574 -47.63 103.68 8.84
CA ARG A 574 -46.42 103.41 8.07
C ARG A 574 -45.66 104.73 7.84
N TYR A 575 -44.36 104.74 8.12
CA TYR A 575 -43.46 105.89 7.95
C TYR A 575 -42.06 105.41 7.52
N GLU A 576 -41.23 106.30 6.98
CA GLU A 576 -39.91 105.97 6.41
C GLU A 576 -38.83 107.00 6.82
N PRO A 577 -37.69 106.58 7.40
CA PRO A 577 -36.53 107.44 7.63
C PRO A 577 -35.57 107.47 6.41
N GLU A 578 -35.09 108.65 6.02
CA GLU A 578 -34.28 108.85 4.79
C GLU A 578 -32.83 108.28 4.88
N VAL A 579 -32.58 107.06 4.36
CA VAL A 579 -31.36 106.69 3.59
C VAL A 579 -31.54 105.39 2.77
N MET A 580 -30.88 105.31 1.61
CA MET A 580 -30.95 104.25 0.57
C MET A 580 -29.53 103.82 0.12
N CYS A 581 -29.27 102.74 -0.67
CA CYS A 581 -30.14 101.83 -1.43
C CYS A 581 -29.47 100.41 -1.57
N GLU A 582 -30.12 99.46 -2.24
CA GLU A 582 -29.64 98.07 -2.48
C GLU A 582 -29.86 97.62 -3.95
N TYR A 583 -29.08 96.64 -4.45
CA TYR A 583 -29.23 96.04 -5.80
C TYR A 583 -29.59 94.54 -5.72
N PRO A 584 -30.46 94.00 -6.62
CA PRO A 584 -30.95 92.63 -6.53
C PRO A 584 -29.95 91.55 -7.00
N CYS A 585 -30.06 90.37 -6.41
CA CYS A 585 -29.12 89.26 -6.57
C CYS A 585 -29.24 88.48 -7.89
N ASN A 586 -30.46 88.14 -8.33
CA ASN A 586 -30.76 87.36 -9.53
C ASN A 586 -30.04 85.99 -9.63
N CYS A 587 -29.99 85.23 -8.53
CA CYS A 587 -29.43 83.87 -8.52
C CYS A 587 -30.34 82.87 -9.27
N HIS A 588 -29.74 81.94 -10.01
CA HIS A 588 -30.42 80.95 -10.82
C HIS A 588 -31.02 79.83 -9.95
N HIS A 589 -32.34 79.71 -9.96
CA HIS A 589 -33.12 78.87 -9.03
C HIS A 589 -32.73 77.39 -8.96
N VAL A 590 -32.16 76.82 -10.03
CA VAL A 590 -31.68 75.42 -10.04
C VAL A 590 -30.23 75.32 -9.54
N GLY A 591 -29.36 76.22 -10.00
CA GLY A 591 -27.90 76.10 -9.85
C GLY A 591 -27.30 76.81 -8.64
N ALA A 592 -28.05 77.72 -8.01
CA ALA A 592 -27.71 78.30 -6.71
C ALA A 592 -28.40 77.55 -5.57
N TYR A 593 -27.81 77.55 -4.37
CA TYR A 593 -28.44 77.02 -3.16
C TYR A 593 -29.61 77.90 -2.65
N ALA A 594 -29.58 79.20 -2.96
CA ALA A 594 -30.59 80.18 -2.56
C ALA A 594 -30.67 81.35 -3.56
N SER A 595 -31.75 82.13 -3.46
CA SER A 595 -31.93 83.38 -4.21
C SER A 595 -31.11 84.56 -3.65
N SER A 596 -30.49 84.37 -2.47
CA SER A 596 -29.64 85.36 -1.81
C SER A 596 -28.19 85.30 -2.30
N CYS A 597 -27.54 86.46 -2.32
CA CYS A 597 -26.16 86.64 -2.75
C CYS A 597 -25.33 87.40 -1.71
N SER A 598 -24.00 87.34 -1.85
CA SER A 598 -23.09 88.08 -1.00
C SER A 598 -23.35 89.59 -1.06
N LYS A 599 -23.56 90.20 0.13
CA LYS A 599 -23.72 91.66 0.29
C LYS A 599 -22.57 92.48 -0.32
N PHE A 600 -21.39 91.87 -0.42
CA PHE A 600 -20.26 92.43 -1.17
C PHE A 600 -20.08 91.64 -2.48
N GLY A 601 -20.22 92.33 -3.62
CA GLY A 601 -20.01 91.77 -4.96
C GLY A 601 -21.20 91.06 -5.61
N GLY A 602 -22.26 90.74 -4.86
CA GLY A 602 -23.49 90.16 -5.43
C GLY A 602 -23.33 88.75 -5.99
N GLN A 603 -22.35 87.98 -5.51
CA GLN A 603 -22.10 86.59 -5.91
C GLN A 603 -23.08 85.64 -5.21
N CYS A 604 -23.75 84.79 -5.99
CA CYS A 604 -24.63 83.73 -5.49
C CYS A 604 -23.83 82.50 -5.03
N GLN A 605 -24.36 81.73 -4.06
CA GLN A 605 -23.74 80.48 -3.64
C GLN A 605 -24.12 79.35 -4.62
N CYS A 606 -23.17 78.93 -5.45
CA CYS A 606 -23.39 77.91 -6.48
C CYS A 606 -23.28 76.49 -5.92
N LYS A 607 -24.08 75.58 -6.50
CA LYS A 607 -24.02 74.14 -6.23
C LYS A 607 -22.76 73.53 -6.86
N PRO A 608 -22.37 72.29 -6.48
CA PRO A 608 -21.16 71.65 -6.99
C PRO A 608 -21.11 71.62 -8.52
N ASN A 609 -19.96 71.93 -9.09
CA ASN A 609 -19.72 72.02 -10.53
C ASN A 609 -20.60 73.07 -11.28
N VAL A 610 -21.17 74.05 -10.56
CA VAL A 610 -21.88 75.19 -11.14
C VAL A 610 -21.05 76.47 -10.96
N ILE A 611 -21.01 77.33 -11.98
CA ILE A 611 -20.19 78.54 -12.04
C ILE A 611 -21.00 79.73 -12.58
N GLY A 612 -20.46 80.94 -12.40
CA GLY A 612 -21.07 82.21 -12.80
C GLY A 612 -21.53 83.03 -11.59
N ARG A 613 -21.70 84.35 -11.78
CA ARG A 613 -22.16 85.25 -10.69
C ARG A 613 -23.54 84.82 -10.16
N CYS A 614 -24.38 84.34 -11.07
CA CYS A 614 -25.75 83.91 -10.82
C CYS A 614 -25.90 82.38 -10.74
N CYS A 615 -24.83 81.59 -10.88
CA CYS A 615 -24.87 80.12 -10.85
C CYS A 615 -25.75 79.48 -11.94
N ASP A 616 -25.64 79.99 -13.16
CA ASP A 616 -26.46 79.67 -14.32
C ASP A 616 -25.78 78.76 -15.36
N SER A 617 -24.50 78.39 -15.15
CA SER A 617 -23.73 77.55 -16.08
C SER A 617 -22.96 76.43 -15.36
N CYS A 618 -22.77 75.29 -16.03
CA CYS A 618 -21.87 74.24 -15.53
C CYS A 618 -20.39 74.64 -15.69
N THR A 619 -19.52 74.14 -14.82
CA THR A 619 -18.07 74.21 -15.01
C THR A 619 -17.63 73.41 -16.25
N PRO A 620 -16.50 73.74 -16.90
CA PRO A 620 -15.92 72.90 -17.94
C PRO A 620 -15.76 71.44 -17.48
N LEU A 621 -15.86 70.49 -18.40
CA LEU A 621 -15.86 69.03 -18.13
C LEU A 621 -17.06 68.52 -17.30
N THR A 622 -18.12 69.32 -17.15
CA THR A 622 -19.37 68.92 -16.47
C THR A 622 -20.63 69.36 -17.24
N TYR A 623 -21.74 68.65 -17.04
CA TYR A 623 -22.99 68.82 -17.79
C TYR A 623 -24.24 68.65 -16.93
N GLY A 624 -25.40 69.03 -17.49
CA GLY A 624 -26.71 68.70 -16.95
C GLY A 624 -27.00 69.44 -15.65
N LEU A 625 -27.19 70.76 -15.74
CA LEU A 625 -27.51 71.63 -14.60
C LEU A 625 -28.83 71.20 -13.93
N GLY A 626 -28.71 70.43 -12.86
CA GLY A 626 -29.81 69.83 -12.11
C GLY A 626 -29.90 70.33 -10.66
N PRO A 627 -30.84 69.79 -9.87
CA PRO A 627 -31.09 70.23 -8.50
C PRO A 627 -29.88 70.05 -7.56
N ASP A 628 -28.95 69.15 -7.88
CA ASP A 628 -27.74 68.87 -7.09
C ASP A 628 -26.46 69.51 -7.67
N GLY A 629 -26.56 70.27 -8.76
CA GLY A 629 -25.41 70.86 -9.47
C GLY A 629 -25.23 70.26 -10.87
N CYS A 630 -23.98 70.16 -11.35
CA CYS A 630 -23.65 69.54 -12.64
C CYS A 630 -22.85 68.23 -12.48
N SER A 631 -23.10 67.26 -13.35
CA SER A 631 -22.44 65.94 -13.36
C SER A 631 -21.15 65.95 -14.20
N GLN A 632 -20.15 65.13 -13.85
CA GLN A 632 -18.90 65.06 -14.62
C GLN A 632 -19.10 64.37 -15.99
N CYS A 633 -18.39 64.84 -17.01
CA CYS A 633 -18.48 64.29 -18.37
C CYS A 633 -17.98 62.84 -18.45
N ASP A 634 -16.85 62.53 -17.80
CA ASP A 634 -16.17 61.23 -17.79
C ASP A 634 -16.02 60.55 -19.16
N CYS A 635 -15.60 61.32 -20.17
CA CYS A 635 -15.31 60.82 -21.52
C CYS A 635 -14.10 59.86 -21.49
N ASP A 636 -14.21 58.70 -22.13
CA ASP A 636 -13.09 57.76 -22.24
C ASP A 636 -12.02 58.32 -23.20
N PRO A 637 -10.75 58.48 -22.78
CA PRO A 637 -9.70 59.10 -23.60
C PRO A 637 -9.29 58.24 -24.82
N SER A 638 -9.62 56.95 -24.82
CA SER A 638 -9.33 56.01 -25.91
C SER A 638 -10.36 56.13 -27.03
N GLY A 639 -11.63 56.30 -26.66
CA GLY A 639 -12.76 56.33 -27.60
C GLY A 639 -13.32 57.72 -27.92
N SER A 640 -13.02 58.75 -27.14
CA SER A 640 -13.40 60.14 -27.41
C SER A 640 -12.33 60.92 -28.19
N THR A 641 -12.73 62.00 -28.86
CA THR A 641 -11.83 62.96 -29.51
C THR A 641 -11.47 64.15 -28.61
N ALA A 642 -12.20 64.35 -27.52
CA ALA A 642 -11.97 65.40 -26.52
C ALA A 642 -12.65 65.02 -25.19
N GLU A 643 -12.08 65.50 -24.07
CA GLU A 643 -12.62 65.30 -22.71
C GLU A 643 -13.87 66.17 -22.42
N LEU A 644 -14.14 67.16 -23.27
CA LEU A 644 -15.30 68.04 -23.15
C LEU A 644 -16.54 67.39 -23.77
N CYS A 645 -17.59 67.23 -22.97
CA CYS A 645 -18.92 66.79 -23.42
C CYS A 645 -19.90 67.96 -23.60
N ASP A 646 -21.02 67.70 -24.27
CA ASP A 646 -22.12 68.66 -24.40
C ASP A 646 -22.70 69.03 -23.01
N GLN A 647 -22.72 70.33 -22.70
CA GLN A 647 -23.05 70.82 -21.35
C GLN A 647 -24.50 70.56 -20.90
N ARG A 648 -25.40 70.12 -21.78
CA ARG A 648 -26.80 69.83 -21.44
C ARG A 648 -27.10 68.33 -21.40
N THR A 649 -26.54 67.56 -22.32
CA THR A 649 -26.84 66.13 -22.53
C THR A 649 -25.74 65.20 -22.03
N GLY A 650 -24.52 65.72 -21.82
CA GLY A 650 -23.37 64.95 -21.36
C GLY A 650 -22.73 64.05 -22.40
N GLN A 651 -23.16 64.13 -23.67
CA GLN A 651 -22.59 63.33 -24.74
C GLN A 651 -21.18 63.81 -25.08
N CYS A 652 -20.21 62.91 -24.97
CA CYS A 652 -18.84 63.11 -25.40
C CYS A 652 -18.73 62.98 -26.93
N SER A 653 -17.73 63.63 -27.53
CA SER A 653 -17.46 63.51 -28.97
C SER A 653 -16.71 62.20 -29.24
N CYS A 654 -17.38 61.22 -29.85
CA CYS A 654 -16.81 59.88 -30.07
C CYS A 654 -16.03 59.76 -31.39
N ARG A 655 -15.02 58.90 -31.40
CA ARG A 655 -14.29 58.49 -32.62
C ARG A 655 -15.19 57.63 -33.52
N GLU A 656 -14.84 57.56 -34.80
CA GLU A 656 -15.58 56.75 -35.77
C GLU A 656 -15.61 55.26 -35.34
N GLY A 657 -16.80 54.65 -35.37
CA GLY A 657 -17.02 53.28 -34.86
C GLY A 657 -17.26 53.16 -33.35
N VAL A 658 -17.12 54.24 -32.57
CA VAL A 658 -17.32 54.28 -31.11
C VAL A 658 -18.62 55.04 -30.76
N THR A 659 -19.27 54.66 -29.65
CA THR A 659 -20.60 55.13 -29.23
C THR A 659 -20.77 55.15 -27.70
N ALA A 660 -22.00 55.42 -27.25
CA ALA A 660 -22.43 55.68 -25.87
C ALA A 660 -21.97 57.05 -25.31
N ARG A 661 -22.57 57.45 -24.17
CA ARG A 661 -22.45 58.81 -23.61
C ARG A 661 -20.99 59.24 -23.39
N ARG A 662 -20.15 58.32 -22.91
CA ARG A 662 -18.72 58.54 -22.65
C ARG A 662 -17.79 58.00 -23.73
N CYS A 663 -18.30 57.49 -24.86
CA CYS A 663 -17.49 56.91 -25.93
C CYS A 663 -16.65 55.69 -25.50
N ASP A 664 -17.25 54.77 -24.75
CA ASP A 664 -16.61 53.58 -24.17
C ASP A 664 -17.03 52.25 -24.82
N LYS A 665 -17.83 52.30 -25.89
CA LYS A 665 -18.42 51.11 -26.54
C LYS A 665 -18.28 51.19 -28.05
N CYS A 666 -18.19 50.05 -28.73
CA CYS A 666 -18.28 50.01 -30.19
C CYS A 666 -19.74 50.15 -30.66
N ASN A 667 -19.94 50.70 -31.86
CA ASN A 667 -21.23 50.70 -32.53
C ASN A 667 -21.70 49.26 -32.81
N PRO A 668 -23.02 49.00 -32.86
CA PRO A 668 -23.55 47.73 -33.34
C PRO A 668 -22.96 47.35 -34.71
N GLY A 669 -22.47 46.11 -34.85
CA GLY A 669 -21.72 45.67 -36.03
C GLY A 669 -20.20 45.88 -35.94
N TYR A 670 -19.68 46.35 -34.79
CA TYR A 670 -18.26 46.51 -34.50
C TYR A 670 -17.90 45.99 -33.10
N TYR A 671 -16.66 45.50 -32.92
CA TYR A 671 -16.17 44.88 -31.69
C TYR A 671 -14.71 45.25 -31.36
N GLY A 672 -14.30 45.05 -30.10
CA GLY A 672 -12.90 45.17 -29.67
C GLY A 672 -12.46 46.60 -29.32
N PHE A 673 -13.23 47.30 -28.49
CA PHE A 673 -12.84 48.60 -27.93
C PHE A 673 -11.44 48.54 -27.28
N PRO A 674 -10.54 49.53 -27.48
CA PRO A 674 -10.77 50.84 -28.10
C PRO A 674 -10.63 50.89 -29.64
N LEU A 675 -10.19 49.81 -30.28
CA LEU A 675 -10.00 49.73 -31.74
C LEU A 675 -11.14 48.95 -32.38
N CYS A 676 -12.32 49.57 -32.42
CA CYS A 676 -13.55 48.96 -32.94
C CYS A 676 -13.41 48.50 -34.40
N ARG A 677 -13.33 47.18 -34.61
CA ARG A 677 -13.27 46.53 -35.93
C ARG A 677 -14.66 46.03 -36.33
N ARG A 678 -14.97 46.04 -37.62
CA ARG A 678 -16.26 45.54 -38.13
C ARG A 678 -16.35 44.01 -37.95
N CYS A 679 -17.53 43.51 -37.62
CA CYS A 679 -17.81 42.07 -37.55
C CYS A 679 -17.44 41.34 -38.85
N GLN A 680 -16.86 40.14 -38.75
CA GLN A 680 -16.38 39.33 -39.88
C GLN A 680 -17.16 38.02 -39.99
N CYS A 681 -18.45 38.12 -40.33
CA CYS A 681 -19.41 37.01 -40.25
C CYS A 681 -19.72 36.31 -41.59
N ASN A 682 -18.77 36.33 -42.55
CA ASN A 682 -18.92 35.74 -43.88
C ASN A 682 -20.21 36.13 -44.66
N GLY A 683 -20.87 37.24 -44.30
CA GLY A 683 -22.18 37.68 -44.83
C GLY A 683 -23.41 36.98 -44.22
N LEU A 684 -23.21 35.96 -43.38
CA LEU A 684 -24.26 35.12 -42.80
C LEU A 684 -24.84 35.67 -41.49
N ALA A 685 -24.19 36.68 -40.89
CA ALA A 685 -24.75 37.51 -39.83
C ALA A 685 -24.30 38.98 -39.98
N ASP A 686 -25.10 39.91 -39.44
CA ASP A 686 -24.87 41.36 -39.54
C ASP A 686 -24.43 42.01 -38.21
N ILE A 687 -24.47 41.25 -37.11
CA ILE A 687 -24.16 41.69 -35.74
C ILE A 687 -23.24 40.62 -35.09
N CYS A 688 -22.31 41.06 -34.26
CA CYS A 688 -21.44 40.21 -33.46
C CYS A 688 -21.35 40.73 -32.02
N ASP A 689 -20.84 39.89 -31.12
CA ASP A 689 -20.52 40.28 -29.75
C ASP A 689 -19.54 41.46 -29.71
N LEU A 690 -19.79 42.42 -28.81
CA LEU A 690 -19.07 43.70 -28.75
C LEU A 690 -17.62 43.56 -28.23
N VAL A 691 -17.29 42.43 -27.59
CA VAL A 691 -15.98 42.14 -26.98
C VAL A 691 -15.22 41.11 -27.81
N THR A 692 -15.81 39.94 -28.08
CA THR A 692 -15.12 38.84 -28.77
C THR A 692 -15.14 38.98 -30.29
N GLY A 693 -16.21 39.56 -30.84
CA GLY A 693 -16.46 39.61 -32.28
C GLY A 693 -17.17 38.38 -32.86
N ASP A 694 -17.66 37.49 -31.98
CA ASP A 694 -18.38 36.28 -32.39
C ASP A 694 -19.75 36.63 -32.95
N CYS A 695 -20.06 36.07 -34.12
CA CYS A 695 -21.24 36.39 -34.90
C CYS A 695 -22.54 35.85 -34.26
N LEU A 696 -23.53 36.73 -34.11
CA LEU A 696 -24.82 36.42 -33.51
C LEU A 696 -25.84 36.10 -34.61
N ASP A 697 -26.71 35.12 -34.36
CA ASP A 697 -27.81 34.72 -35.25
C ASP A 697 -27.40 34.31 -36.68
N CYS A 698 -26.36 33.47 -36.80
CA CYS A 698 -25.91 32.87 -38.07
C CYS A 698 -27.08 32.24 -38.87
N ARG A 699 -27.28 32.75 -40.10
CA ARG A 699 -28.32 32.33 -41.06
C ARG A 699 -27.96 31.04 -41.80
N GLU A 700 -28.91 30.50 -42.55
CA GLU A 700 -28.71 29.36 -43.49
C GLU A 700 -28.14 28.09 -42.83
N HIS A 701 -28.55 27.81 -41.60
CA HIS A 701 -28.08 26.66 -40.81
C HIS A 701 -26.55 26.63 -40.60
N SER A 702 -25.89 27.78 -40.61
CA SER A 702 -24.48 27.93 -40.22
C SER A 702 -24.30 28.20 -38.71
N SER A 703 -23.10 27.93 -38.20
CA SER A 703 -22.65 28.09 -36.81
C SER A 703 -21.15 28.43 -36.76
N GLY A 704 -20.62 28.68 -35.56
CA GLY A 704 -19.23 29.09 -35.36
C GLY A 704 -19.07 30.61 -35.17
N PRO A 705 -17.94 31.06 -34.62
CA PRO A 705 -17.68 32.47 -34.30
C PRO A 705 -17.74 33.41 -35.51
N HIS A 706 -17.60 32.89 -36.74
CA HIS A 706 -17.70 33.65 -37.98
C HIS A 706 -18.77 33.09 -38.94
N CYS A 707 -19.70 32.26 -38.44
CA CYS A 707 -20.68 31.52 -39.24
C CYS A 707 -20.03 30.62 -40.33
N GLU A 708 -18.84 30.11 -40.06
CA GLU A 708 -17.95 29.44 -41.01
C GLU A 708 -18.19 27.93 -41.19
N ARG A 709 -19.02 27.32 -40.34
CA ARG A 709 -19.34 25.88 -40.38
C ARG A 709 -20.85 25.67 -40.33
N CYS A 710 -21.33 24.46 -40.61
CA CYS A 710 -22.76 24.14 -40.46
C CYS A 710 -23.17 23.99 -38.98
N LYS A 711 -24.48 23.97 -38.70
CA LYS A 711 -25.05 23.53 -37.42
C LYS A 711 -25.03 22.00 -37.35
N ASP A 712 -24.93 21.46 -36.14
CA ASP A 712 -24.82 20.02 -35.90
C ASP A 712 -25.97 19.23 -36.56
N GLY A 713 -25.61 18.14 -37.25
CA GLY A 713 -26.53 17.35 -38.09
C GLY A 713 -26.70 17.84 -39.54
N TYR A 714 -25.97 18.89 -39.95
CA TYR A 714 -25.91 19.36 -41.33
C TYR A 714 -24.46 19.37 -41.85
N VAL A 715 -24.26 19.07 -43.13
CA VAL A 715 -22.97 19.03 -43.81
C VAL A 715 -22.97 19.93 -45.05
N GLY A 716 -21.89 20.69 -45.23
CA GLY A 716 -21.79 21.76 -46.24
C GLY A 716 -20.52 22.57 -46.02
N ASP A 717 -20.39 23.70 -46.73
CA ASP A 717 -19.28 24.64 -46.56
C ASP A 717 -19.79 26.07 -46.78
N PRO A 718 -20.19 26.77 -45.70
CA PRO A 718 -20.69 28.14 -45.77
C PRO A 718 -19.66 29.15 -46.30
N VAL A 719 -18.35 28.87 -46.17
CA VAL A 719 -17.28 29.80 -46.58
C VAL A 719 -17.10 29.79 -48.10
N SER A 720 -17.29 28.64 -48.75
CA SER A 720 -17.32 28.55 -50.23
C SER A 720 -18.71 28.73 -50.84
N GLY A 721 -19.75 28.94 -50.02
CA GLY A 721 -21.14 29.13 -50.47
C GLY A 721 -21.88 27.83 -50.81
N GLN A 722 -21.42 26.68 -50.32
CA GLN A 722 -22.20 25.45 -50.37
C GLN A 722 -23.28 25.46 -49.25
N PRO A 723 -24.55 25.18 -49.57
CA PRO A 723 -25.60 25.12 -48.56
C PRO A 723 -25.35 23.96 -47.57
N CYS A 724 -25.74 24.16 -46.32
CA CYS A 724 -25.74 23.13 -45.29
C CYS A 724 -26.94 22.18 -45.50
N GLU A 725 -26.68 20.92 -45.87
CA GLU A 725 -27.70 19.89 -46.10
C GLU A 725 -27.79 18.90 -44.93
N PRO A 726 -28.98 18.41 -44.53
CA PRO A 726 -29.14 17.53 -43.38
C PRO A 726 -28.62 16.11 -43.66
N CYS A 727 -27.99 15.50 -42.65
CA CYS A 727 -27.41 14.17 -42.75
C CYS A 727 -28.38 13.03 -42.40
N LEU A 728 -28.10 11.84 -42.93
CA LEU A 728 -28.87 10.62 -42.74
C LEU A 728 -28.06 9.57 -41.97
N CYS A 729 -28.26 9.48 -40.66
CA CYS A 729 -27.41 8.69 -39.74
C CYS A 729 -28.21 7.91 -38.67
N PRO A 730 -28.99 6.86 -39.00
CA PRO A 730 -29.40 6.38 -40.34
C PRO A 730 -30.70 7.02 -40.87
N ASP A 731 -31.22 8.03 -40.17
CA ASP A 731 -32.40 8.82 -40.52
C ASP A 731 -32.05 10.32 -40.32
N VAL A 732 -32.99 11.27 -40.43
CA VAL A 732 -32.72 12.70 -40.17
C VAL A 732 -32.71 13.04 -38.68
N ASN A 733 -31.96 14.08 -38.28
CA ASN A 733 -31.99 14.62 -36.91
C ASN A 733 -33.42 15.05 -36.53
N GLY A 734 -33.94 14.57 -35.39
CA GLY A 734 -35.34 14.74 -34.95
C GLY A 734 -36.29 13.59 -35.28
N SER A 735 -35.88 12.59 -36.08
CA SER A 735 -36.67 11.37 -36.38
C SER A 735 -36.84 10.39 -35.20
N GLY A 736 -36.03 10.54 -34.15
CA GLY A 736 -35.85 9.52 -33.11
C GLY A 736 -35.01 8.31 -33.55
N ARG A 737 -34.45 8.33 -34.77
CA ARG A 737 -33.53 7.33 -35.33
C ARG A 737 -32.25 7.98 -35.88
N PHE A 738 -31.78 9.04 -35.22
CA PHE A 738 -30.48 9.66 -35.49
C PHE A 738 -29.52 9.21 -34.38
N PHE A 739 -28.54 8.39 -34.73
CA PHE A 739 -27.63 7.72 -33.79
C PHE A 739 -26.18 8.20 -33.94
N ALA A 740 -26.00 9.44 -34.39
CA ALA A 740 -24.72 10.10 -34.56
C ALA A 740 -24.66 11.43 -33.79
N ILE A 741 -23.45 11.90 -33.51
CA ILE A 741 -23.17 13.23 -32.96
C ILE A 741 -23.09 14.25 -34.09
N SER A 742 -22.34 13.91 -35.15
CA SER A 742 -22.12 14.76 -36.32
C SER A 742 -21.98 13.91 -37.59
N CYS A 743 -21.76 14.57 -38.71
CA CYS A 743 -21.53 13.95 -40.01
C CYS A 743 -20.50 14.78 -40.79
N ASN A 744 -19.54 14.10 -41.40
CA ASN A 744 -18.41 14.74 -42.07
C ASN A 744 -18.24 14.16 -43.49
N LYS A 745 -17.65 14.92 -44.42
CA LYS A 745 -17.30 14.40 -45.75
C LYS A 745 -15.93 13.74 -45.70
N ASP A 746 -15.85 12.51 -46.20
CA ASP A 746 -14.58 11.81 -46.39
C ASP A 746 -13.68 12.58 -47.39
N PRO A 747 -12.40 12.88 -47.05
CA PRO A 747 -11.55 13.74 -47.89
C PRO A 747 -11.16 13.18 -49.27
N HIS A 748 -11.31 11.87 -49.50
CA HIS A 748 -10.89 11.21 -50.74
C HIS A 748 -12.06 10.87 -51.68
N SER A 749 -13.19 10.47 -51.11
CA SER A 749 -14.39 10.05 -51.83
C SER A 749 -15.48 11.13 -51.88
N GLY A 750 -15.41 12.13 -50.99
CA GLY A 750 -16.45 13.16 -50.83
C GLY A 750 -17.77 12.64 -50.24
N ALA A 751 -17.84 11.36 -49.87
CA ALA A 751 -19.02 10.75 -49.31
C ALA A 751 -19.24 11.20 -47.86
N PRO A 752 -20.49 11.48 -47.42
CA PRO A 752 -20.78 11.74 -46.02
C PRO A 752 -20.61 10.45 -45.20
N TYR A 753 -19.90 10.53 -44.08
CA TYR A 753 -19.85 9.49 -43.05
C TYR A 753 -20.39 10.04 -41.72
N CYS A 754 -20.95 9.16 -40.91
CA CYS A 754 -21.57 9.52 -39.63
C CYS A 754 -20.60 9.29 -38.46
N GLU A 755 -20.53 10.25 -37.52
CA GLU A 755 -19.79 10.09 -36.27
C GLU A 755 -20.72 9.51 -35.21
N CYS A 756 -20.69 8.18 -35.06
CA CYS A 756 -21.66 7.46 -34.24
C CYS A 756 -21.60 7.80 -32.74
N LEU A 757 -22.77 7.76 -32.10
CA LEU A 757 -22.88 7.82 -30.65
C LEU A 757 -22.17 6.61 -30.00
N PRO A 758 -21.67 6.74 -28.76
CA PRO A 758 -21.05 5.62 -28.03
C PRO A 758 -21.95 4.37 -28.02
N GLY A 759 -21.39 3.21 -28.34
CA GLY A 759 -22.12 1.95 -28.46
C GLY A 759 -22.78 1.69 -29.82
N HIS A 760 -22.81 2.66 -30.74
CA HIS A 760 -23.32 2.50 -32.12
C HIS A 760 -22.16 2.38 -33.14
N THR A 761 -22.40 1.67 -34.23
CA THR A 761 -21.42 1.43 -35.30
C THR A 761 -22.09 1.23 -36.67
N GLY A 762 -21.28 1.08 -37.72
CA GLY A 762 -21.71 1.04 -39.12
C GLY A 762 -21.64 2.43 -39.76
N LEU A 763 -21.59 2.48 -41.11
CA LEU A 763 -21.42 3.73 -41.88
C LEU A 763 -22.48 4.78 -41.56
N ASN A 764 -23.69 4.33 -41.23
CA ASN A 764 -24.84 5.16 -40.88
C ASN A 764 -25.24 5.03 -39.40
N CYS A 765 -24.42 4.41 -38.55
CA CYS A 765 -24.73 4.17 -37.12
C CYS A 765 -25.99 3.30 -36.89
N ASP A 766 -26.23 2.35 -37.80
CA ASP A 766 -27.41 1.49 -37.88
C ASP A 766 -27.25 0.13 -37.17
N SER A 767 -26.07 -0.14 -36.60
CA SER A 767 -25.75 -1.34 -35.82
C SER A 767 -25.21 -0.99 -34.43
N CYS A 768 -25.24 -1.93 -33.49
CA CYS A 768 -24.51 -1.78 -32.21
C CYS A 768 -23.05 -2.23 -32.34
N ALA A 769 -22.16 -1.53 -31.64
CA ALA A 769 -20.75 -1.88 -31.54
C ALA A 769 -20.55 -3.21 -30.76
N PRO A 770 -19.41 -3.90 -30.93
CA PRO A 770 -19.04 -5.02 -30.08
C PRO A 770 -19.20 -4.69 -28.59
N GLY A 771 -19.74 -5.63 -27.81
CA GLY A 771 -20.10 -5.41 -26.40
C GLY A 771 -21.42 -4.67 -26.16
N TYR A 772 -22.17 -4.26 -27.20
CA TYR A 772 -23.46 -3.58 -27.07
C TYR A 772 -24.59 -4.30 -27.84
N TYR A 773 -25.83 -4.18 -27.35
CA TYR A 773 -27.04 -4.75 -27.95
C TYR A 773 -28.20 -3.75 -28.00
N GLY A 774 -29.08 -3.88 -29.00
CA GLY A 774 -30.31 -3.09 -29.09
C GLY A 774 -30.96 -3.09 -30.47
N ASP A 775 -32.28 -2.92 -30.52
CA ASP A 775 -33.03 -2.85 -31.79
C ASP A 775 -33.14 -1.41 -32.33
N LEU A 776 -32.20 -1.03 -33.19
CA LEU A 776 -32.11 0.30 -33.82
C LEU A 776 -33.14 0.54 -34.95
N ARG A 777 -34.00 -0.43 -35.24
CA ARG A 777 -35.10 -0.27 -36.21
C ARG A 777 -36.28 0.52 -35.64
N LEU A 778 -36.37 0.61 -34.31
CA LEU A 778 -37.44 1.31 -33.60
C LEU A 778 -37.06 2.77 -33.29
N PRO A 779 -37.99 3.74 -33.40
CA PRO A 779 -37.77 5.10 -32.91
C PRO A 779 -37.48 5.11 -31.41
N GLY A 780 -36.38 5.75 -31.02
CA GLY A 780 -35.88 5.75 -29.64
C GLY A 780 -35.07 4.51 -29.24
N GLY A 781 -34.75 3.61 -30.19
CA GLY A 781 -33.80 2.52 -29.97
C GLY A 781 -32.41 3.05 -29.59
N GLN A 782 -31.72 2.38 -28.66
CA GLN A 782 -30.38 2.74 -28.21
C GLN A 782 -29.59 1.46 -27.95
N CYS A 783 -28.29 1.49 -28.27
CA CYS A 783 -27.38 0.41 -27.94
C CYS A 783 -27.02 0.46 -26.45
N LYS A 784 -27.26 -0.65 -25.74
CA LYS A 784 -26.95 -0.83 -24.32
C LYS A 784 -25.81 -1.81 -24.17
N GLU A 785 -24.93 -1.57 -23.21
CA GLU A 785 -23.83 -2.48 -22.91
C GLU A 785 -24.34 -3.86 -22.48
N CYS A 786 -23.74 -4.93 -23.00
CA CYS A 786 -24.08 -6.31 -22.67
C CYS A 786 -23.76 -6.61 -21.20
N CYS A 787 -24.78 -6.87 -20.39
CA CYS A 787 -24.66 -7.07 -18.94
C CYS A 787 -24.10 -8.47 -18.57
N CYS A 788 -22.93 -8.82 -19.09
CA CYS A 788 -22.26 -10.11 -18.93
C CYS A 788 -21.31 -10.18 -17.71
N ASN A 789 -21.55 -9.35 -16.68
CA ASN A 789 -20.74 -9.27 -15.46
C ASN A 789 -19.22 -9.12 -15.70
N ASN A 790 -18.84 -8.39 -16.76
CA ASN A 790 -17.45 -8.20 -17.22
C ASN A 790 -16.70 -9.52 -17.53
N ASN A 791 -17.43 -10.60 -17.86
CA ASN A 791 -16.88 -11.91 -18.20
C ASN A 791 -16.94 -12.19 -19.72
N ILE A 792 -16.74 -11.17 -20.54
CA ILE A 792 -16.62 -11.26 -22.01
C ILE A 792 -15.51 -10.33 -22.50
N ASP A 793 -14.98 -10.55 -23.71
CA ASP A 793 -14.17 -9.53 -24.39
C ASP A 793 -15.09 -8.49 -25.03
N PRO A 794 -15.05 -7.20 -24.62
CA PRO A 794 -15.89 -6.16 -25.20
C PRO A 794 -15.54 -5.83 -26.67
N HIS A 795 -14.42 -6.32 -27.21
CA HIS A 795 -14.04 -6.13 -28.61
C HIS A 795 -14.50 -7.28 -29.52
N ASP A 796 -14.93 -8.41 -28.97
CA ASP A 796 -15.43 -9.55 -29.75
C ASP A 796 -16.91 -9.32 -30.14
N GLY A 797 -17.16 -9.18 -31.45
CA GLY A 797 -18.50 -9.01 -32.00
C GLY A 797 -19.42 -10.24 -31.84
N GLU A 798 -18.88 -11.40 -31.49
CA GLU A 798 -19.63 -12.62 -31.15
C GLU A 798 -19.71 -12.88 -29.63
N ALA A 799 -19.29 -11.94 -28.78
CA ALA A 799 -19.29 -12.08 -27.32
C ALA A 799 -20.70 -12.19 -26.72
N CYS A 800 -21.62 -11.37 -27.23
CA CYS A 800 -23.04 -11.33 -26.87
C CYS A 800 -23.89 -11.11 -28.12
N ASP A 801 -25.14 -11.56 -28.08
CA ASP A 801 -26.10 -11.33 -29.16
C ASP A 801 -26.46 -9.84 -29.28
N THR A 802 -26.26 -9.26 -30.46
CA THR A 802 -26.37 -7.81 -30.72
C THR A 802 -27.79 -7.24 -30.69
N VAL A 803 -28.82 -8.09 -30.54
CA VAL A 803 -30.23 -7.68 -30.46
C VAL A 803 -30.83 -7.98 -29.08
N THR A 804 -30.48 -9.12 -28.48
CA THR A 804 -31.05 -9.62 -27.23
C THR A 804 -30.16 -9.39 -26.00
N GLY A 805 -28.85 -9.22 -26.19
CA GLY A 805 -27.86 -9.02 -25.13
C GLY A 805 -27.49 -10.29 -24.34
N GLU A 806 -27.87 -11.48 -24.80
CA GLU A 806 -27.48 -12.75 -24.19
C GLU A 806 -25.99 -13.04 -24.45
N CYS A 807 -25.26 -13.45 -23.40
CA CYS A 807 -23.82 -13.65 -23.46
C CYS A 807 -23.48 -15.03 -24.03
N LEU A 808 -22.78 -15.07 -25.15
CA LEU A 808 -22.49 -16.28 -25.92
C LEU A 808 -21.10 -16.86 -25.64
N ARG A 809 -20.13 -16.01 -25.27
CA ARG A 809 -18.71 -16.39 -25.05
C ARG A 809 -18.18 -15.96 -23.67
N CYS A 810 -18.65 -16.63 -22.63
CA CYS A 810 -18.19 -16.37 -21.27
C CYS A 810 -16.71 -16.74 -21.05
N LEU A 811 -15.91 -15.76 -20.60
CA LEU A 811 -14.52 -15.89 -20.18
C LEU A 811 -14.40 -16.28 -18.69
N HIS A 812 -13.18 -16.31 -18.16
CA HIS A 812 -12.87 -16.55 -16.74
C HIS A 812 -13.51 -17.83 -16.14
N ASN A 813 -13.69 -18.86 -16.96
CA ASN A 813 -14.36 -20.12 -16.59
C ASN A 813 -15.78 -19.90 -16.01
N THR A 814 -16.56 -18.99 -16.60
CA THR A 814 -17.96 -18.73 -16.22
C THR A 814 -18.96 -19.29 -17.23
N GLU A 815 -20.23 -19.44 -16.84
CA GLU A 815 -21.35 -19.92 -17.65
C GLU A 815 -22.67 -19.20 -17.29
N GLY A 816 -23.68 -19.36 -18.16
CA GLY A 816 -25.01 -18.78 -18.01
C GLY A 816 -25.28 -17.56 -18.92
N PRO A 817 -26.55 -17.15 -19.11
CA PRO A 817 -26.94 -16.10 -20.06
C PRO A 817 -26.37 -14.70 -19.76
N ARG A 818 -25.81 -14.50 -18.56
CA ARG A 818 -25.06 -13.31 -18.16
C ARG A 818 -23.68 -13.63 -17.60
N CYS A 819 -23.13 -14.82 -17.88
CA CYS A 819 -21.86 -15.30 -17.33
C CYS A 819 -21.80 -15.20 -15.79
N GLN A 820 -22.93 -15.49 -15.13
CA GLN A 820 -23.16 -15.19 -13.71
C GLN A 820 -22.80 -16.34 -12.74
N SER A 821 -22.29 -17.45 -13.26
CA SER A 821 -21.98 -18.65 -12.47
C SER A 821 -20.64 -19.24 -12.93
N CYS A 822 -19.89 -19.90 -12.04
CA CYS A 822 -18.70 -20.63 -12.47
C CYS A 822 -19.09 -21.86 -13.31
N LYS A 823 -18.37 -22.11 -14.39
CA LYS A 823 -18.56 -23.24 -15.30
C LYS A 823 -18.49 -24.57 -14.54
N ARG A 824 -19.26 -25.58 -14.94
CA ARG A 824 -19.19 -26.91 -14.29
C ARG A 824 -17.75 -27.43 -14.20
N GLY A 825 -17.33 -27.83 -13.00
CA GLY A 825 -15.94 -28.19 -12.69
C GLY A 825 -15.09 -27.05 -12.11
N TYR A 826 -15.68 -25.85 -11.98
CA TYR A 826 -15.07 -24.69 -11.31
C TYR A 826 -15.99 -24.17 -10.20
N TYR A 827 -15.40 -23.53 -9.19
CA TYR A 827 -16.11 -22.95 -8.05
C TYR A 827 -15.55 -21.57 -7.67
N GLY A 828 -16.36 -20.77 -7.00
CA GLY A 828 -15.97 -19.46 -6.47
C GLY A 828 -16.91 -18.36 -6.93
N ASN A 829 -16.39 -17.13 -7.03
CA ASN A 829 -17.22 -15.96 -7.34
C ASN A 829 -17.02 -15.51 -8.80
N ALA A 830 -18.02 -15.82 -9.63
CA ALA A 830 -18.06 -15.41 -11.04
C ALA A 830 -18.03 -13.89 -11.25
N PHE A 831 -18.57 -13.10 -10.32
CA PHE A 831 -18.54 -11.62 -10.38
C PHE A 831 -17.16 -11.04 -10.03
N ALA A 832 -16.31 -11.81 -9.35
CA ALA A 832 -14.94 -11.45 -9.00
C ALA A 832 -13.89 -12.16 -9.86
N GLN A 833 -14.32 -12.84 -10.95
CA GLN A 833 -13.47 -13.65 -11.83
C GLN A 833 -12.68 -14.77 -11.12
N ASP A 834 -13.12 -15.19 -9.94
CA ASP A 834 -12.41 -16.10 -9.03
C ASP A 834 -12.87 -17.57 -9.17
N CYS A 835 -13.20 -18.01 -10.40
CA CYS A 835 -13.64 -19.37 -10.68
C CYS A 835 -12.44 -20.34 -10.75
N LYS A 836 -12.17 -21.00 -9.63
CA LYS A 836 -11.08 -21.96 -9.41
C LYS A 836 -11.50 -23.38 -9.78
N GLU A 837 -10.57 -24.16 -10.32
CA GLU A 837 -10.83 -25.56 -10.72
C GLU A 837 -11.06 -26.47 -9.51
N CYS A 838 -12.04 -27.37 -9.59
CA CYS A 838 -12.33 -28.37 -8.56
C CYS A 838 -11.23 -29.46 -8.51
N SER A 839 -10.31 -29.35 -7.55
CA SER A 839 -9.20 -30.32 -7.36
C SER A 839 -9.46 -31.30 -6.21
N CYS A 840 -10.48 -32.15 -6.35
CA CYS A 840 -10.88 -33.11 -5.31
C CYS A 840 -9.85 -34.26 -5.17
N ASP A 841 -9.47 -34.62 -3.94
CA ASP A 841 -8.61 -35.77 -3.68
C ASP A 841 -9.37 -37.07 -3.94
N TRP A 842 -8.93 -37.80 -4.96
CA TRP A 842 -9.58 -39.02 -5.45
C TRP A 842 -9.68 -40.14 -4.38
N ARG A 843 -8.87 -40.09 -3.32
CA ARG A 843 -8.87 -41.06 -2.21
C ARG A 843 -10.04 -40.85 -1.25
N GLY A 844 -10.38 -39.59 -0.97
CA GLY A 844 -11.39 -39.21 0.02
C GLY A 844 -12.79 -38.94 -0.54
N ILE A 845 -12.99 -38.98 -1.86
CA ILE A 845 -14.30 -38.76 -2.51
C ILE A 845 -15.19 -40.01 -2.55
N ASP A 846 -16.50 -39.79 -2.42
CA ASP A 846 -17.54 -40.78 -2.64
C ASP A 846 -17.80 -40.95 -4.16
N HIS A 847 -17.17 -41.96 -4.75
CA HIS A 847 -17.29 -42.26 -6.18
C HIS A 847 -18.74 -42.51 -6.65
N THR A 848 -19.67 -42.86 -5.76
CA THR A 848 -21.09 -43.09 -6.15
C THR A 848 -21.82 -41.80 -6.55
N LYS A 849 -21.27 -40.64 -6.15
CA LYS A 849 -21.80 -39.31 -6.45
C LYS A 849 -21.07 -38.63 -7.63
N CYS A 850 -20.07 -39.28 -8.21
CA CYS A 850 -19.27 -38.76 -9.33
C CYS A 850 -19.77 -39.33 -10.67
N PRO A 851 -19.66 -38.58 -11.80
CA PRO A 851 -20.02 -39.11 -13.11
C PRO A 851 -19.05 -40.22 -13.55
N ALA A 852 -19.56 -41.28 -14.16
CA ALA A 852 -18.74 -42.39 -14.62
C ALA A 852 -17.80 -41.97 -15.77
N GLY A 853 -16.48 -41.97 -15.49
CA GLY A 853 -15.44 -41.68 -16.49
C GLY A 853 -15.02 -40.21 -16.60
N SER A 854 -15.40 -39.33 -15.67
CA SER A 854 -14.89 -37.95 -15.59
C SER A 854 -14.35 -37.62 -14.19
N PRO A 855 -13.59 -36.52 -14.02
CA PRO A 855 -13.31 -35.96 -12.70
C PRO A 855 -14.60 -35.68 -11.92
N CYS A 856 -14.52 -35.74 -10.59
CA CYS A 856 -15.67 -35.46 -9.73
C CYS A 856 -15.85 -33.96 -9.54
N PHE A 857 -17.06 -33.45 -9.75
CA PHE A 857 -17.34 -32.02 -9.62
C PHE A 857 -17.59 -31.62 -8.17
N CYS A 858 -17.01 -30.49 -7.75
CA CYS A 858 -17.27 -29.85 -6.47
C CYS A 858 -18.46 -28.87 -6.58
N ASN A 859 -18.97 -28.40 -5.44
CA ASN A 859 -20.01 -27.39 -5.38
C ASN A 859 -19.52 -26.05 -5.99
N GLN A 860 -20.29 -25.46 -6.92
CA GLN A 860 -19.91 -24.27 -7.69
C GLN A 860 -19.76 -22.98 -6.85
N GLU A 861 -20.35 -22.90 -5.65
CA GLU A 861 -20.21 -21.76 -4.74
C GLU A 861 -19.15 -22.02 -3.66
N THR A 862 -19.19 -23.20 -3.02
CA THR A 862 -18.39 -23.49 -1.82
C THR A 862 -17.10 -24.25 -2.07
N GLY A 863 -16.92 -24.81 -3.27
CA GLY A 863 -15.77 -25.68 -3.59
C GLY A 863 -15.79 -27.04 -2.90
N GLN A 864 -16.84 -27.38 -2.15
CA GLN A 864 -16.91 -28.63 -1.40
C GLN A 864 -17.06 -29.82 -2.35
N CYS A 865 -16.08 -30.72 -2.30
CA CYS A 865 -16.10 -32.03 -2.95
C CYS A 865 -16.99 -33.02 -2.16
N PRO A 866 -17.57 -34.04 -2.82
CA PRO A 866 -18.42 -35.04 -2.16
C PRO A 866 -17.57 -36.06 -1.39
N CYS A 867 -17.28 -35.78 -0.12
CA CYS A 867 -16.41 -36.64 0.71
C CYS A 867 -17.08 -37.93 1.19
N ARG A 868 -16.27 -38.95 1.45
CA ARG A 868 -16.66 -40.18 2.16
C ARG A 868 -16.87 -39.90 3.65
N THR A 869 -17.58 -40.80 4.34
CA THR A 869 -17.76 -40.75 5.80
C THR A 869 -16.41 -40.79 6.53
N GLY A 870 -16.22 -39.95 7.54
CA GLY A 870 -14.96 -39.83 8.29
C GLY A 870 -13.85 -39.05 7.57
N VAL A 871 -14.15 -38.40 6.43
CA VAL A 871 -13.23 -37.53 5.67
C VAL A 871 -13.74 -36.09 5.73
N LYS A 872 -12.85 -35.14 6.03
CA LYS A 872 -13.11 -33.70 6.09
C LYS A 872 -12.24 -32.90 5.10
N GLY A 873 -12.52 -31.59 5.04
CA GLY A 873 -11.87 -30.64 4.14
C GLY A 873 -12.65 -30.43 2.83
N THR A 874 -12.47 -29.27 2.20
CA THR A 874 -13.14 -28.92 0.93
C THR A 874 -12.73 -29.86 -0.21
N LEU A 875 -11.47 -30.32 -0.21
CA LEU A 875 -10.91 -31.23 -1.20
C LEU A 875 -11.02 -32.71 -0.79
N CYS A 876 -11.62 -33.04 0.36
CA CYS A 876 -11.68 -34.40 0.93
C CYS A 876 -10.30 -35.05 1.17
N ASN A 877 -9.34 -34.26 1.66
CA ASN A 877 -7.93 -34.65 1.76
C ASN A 877 -7.44 -34.96 3.18
N GLU A 878 -8.34 -34.97 4.19
CA GLU A 878 -7.99 -35.18 5.60
C GLU A 878 -9.01 -36.09 6.29
N CYS A 879 -8.60 -36.93 7.25
CA CYS A 879 -9.53 -37.63 8.12
C CYS A 879 -10.15 -36.72 9.18
N GLU A 880 -11.42 -36.93 9.49
CA GLU A 880 -12.12 -36.29 10.61
C GLU A 880 -11.50 -36.70 11.95
N ASP A 881 -11.62 -35.87 12.99
CA ASP A 881 -10.97 -36.15 14.27
C ASP A 881 -11.67 -37.37 14.94
N GLY A 882 -10.88 -38.36 15.36
CA GLY A 882 -11.40 -39.70 15.68
C GLY A 882 -11.31 -40.71 14.52
N TYR A 883 -10.76 -40.32 13.36
CA TYR A 883 -10.44 -41.19 12.23
C TYR A 883 -8.98 -41.01 11.74
N TRP A 884 -8.43 -42.04 11.10
CA TRP A 884 -7.05 -42.12 10.59
C TRP A 884 -6.96 -42.96 9.31
N ASN A 885 -5.80 -42.97 8.63
CA ASN A 885 -5.51 -43.76 7.43
C ASN A 885 -6.43 -43.48 6.21
N LEU A 886 -6.24 -42.32 5.57
CA LEU A 886 -6.94 -41.95 4.33
C LEU A 886 -6.62 -42.88 3.14
N ASP A 887 -5.44 -43.51 3.13
CA ASP A 887 -4.96 -44.38 2.03
C ASP A 887 -5.51 -45.82 2.11
N GLY A 888 -6.33 -46.16 3.12
CA GLY A 888 -6.97 -47.46 3.23
C GLY A 888 -8.05 -47.71 2.15
N GLU A 889 -8.33 -48.98 1.83
CA GLU A 889 -9.30 -49.36 0.76
C GLU A 889 -10.70 -48.72 0.93
N SER A 890 -11.14 -48.52 2.17
CA SER A 890 -12.42 -47.87 2.52
C SER A 890 -12.30 -46.36 2.72
N GLY A 891 -11.10 -45.79 2.74
CA GLY A 891 -10.79 -44.46 3.28
C GLY A 891 -10.57 -44.49 4.80
N CYS A 892 -10.78 -43.34 5.45
CA CYS A 892 -10.50 -43.12 6.87
C CYS A 892 -11.23 -44.10 7.80
N GLN A 893 -10.49 -44.67 8.75
CA GLN A 893 -10.91 -45.69 9.72
C GLN A 893 -11.00 -45.09 11.12
N GLN A 894 -11.88 -45.58 11.99
CA GLN A 894 -12.01 -45.06 13.36
C GLN A 894 -10.77 -45.38 14.22
N CYS A 895 -10.36 -44.43 15.05
CA CYS A 895 -9.26 -44.56 16.01
C CYS A 895 -9.50 -45.71 17.01
N ASN A 896 -10.73 -45.79 17.55
CA ASN A 896 -11.11 -46.74 18.61
C ASN A 896 -10.23 -46.66 19.86
N CYS A 897 -9.92 -45.43 20.32
CA CYS A 897 -9.20 -45.20 21.58
C CYS A 897 -10.00 -45.72 22.79
N ASP A 898 -9.30 -46.22 23.79
CA ASP A 898 -9.88 -46.65 25.06
C ASP A 898 -10.50 -45.45 25.81
N PRO A 899 -11.77 -45.53 26.26
CA PRO A 899 -12.48 -44.39 26.82
C PRO A 899 -12.07 -44.04 28.26
N GLU A 900 -11.35 -44.91 28.98
CA GLU A 900 -10.92 -44.67 30.36
C GLU A 900 -9.43 -44.32 30.44
N HIS A 901 -8.60 -44.91 29.58
CA HIS A 901 -7.13 -44.81 29.60
C HIS A 901 -6.53 -43.87 28.54
N ALA A 902 -7.29 -43.49 27.49
CA ALA A 902 -6.89 -42.41 26.59
C ALA A 902 -7.29 -41.03 27.14
N LEU A 903 -6.53 -40.00 26.79
CA LEU A 903 -6.80 -38.60 27.14
C LEU A 903 -7.98 -38.02 26.36
N ASN A 904 -8.27 -38.57 25.17
CA ASN A 904 -9.43 -38.25 24.32
C ASN A 904 -9.57 -39.31 23.21
N TYR A 905 -10.63 -39.19 22.39
CA TYR A 905 -10.90 -40.08 21.26
C TYR A 905 -10.10 -39.76 19.98
N ILE A 906 -9.22 -38.75 20.01
CA ILE A 906 -8.44 -38.30 18.86
C ILE A 906 -7.16 -39.13 18.81
N CYS A 907 -6.85 -39.66 17.63
CA CYS A 907 -5.58 -40.33 17.36
C CYS A 907 -4.82 -39.62 16.23
N ASP A 908 -3.55 -39.95 16.09
CA ASP A 908 -2.73 -39.52 14.97
C ASP A 908 -3.32 -40.01 13.63
N LYS A 909 -3.49 -39.08 12.68
CA LYS A 909 -4.27 -39.30 11.44
C LYS A 909 -3.60 -40.25 10.45
N ILE A 910 -2.33 -40.61 10.64
CA ILE A 910 -1.55 -41.47 9.76
C ILE A 910 -1.32 -42.85 10.41
N THR A 911 -0.95 -42.88 11.68
CA THR A 911 -0.56 -44.08 12.43
C THR A 911 -1.69 -44.69 13.26
N GLY A 912 -2.74 -43.93 13.54
CA GLY A 912 -3.86 -44.37 14.39
C GLY A 912 -3.55 -44.39 15.88
N GLN A 913 -2.41 -43.82 16.31
CA GLN A 913 -1.97 -43.81 17.71
C GLN A 913 -2.79 -42.84 18.56
N CYS A 914 -3.50 -43.35 19.56
CA CYS A 914 -4.24 -42.57 20.55
C CYS A 914 -3.30 -41.93 21.59
N PHE A 915 -3.72 -40.81 22.17
CA PHE A 915 -2.98 -40.14 23.24
C PHE A 915 -3.28 -40.80 24.60
N CYS A 916 -2.34 -41.57 25.14
CA CYS A 916 -2.55 -42.34 26.36
C CYS A 916 -2.18 -41.56 27.64
N GLN A 917 -2.79 -41.94 28.76
CA GLN A 917 -2.34 -41.52 30.09
C GLN A 917 -0.96 -42.11 30.40
N ALA A 918 -0.21 -41.49 31.33
CA ALA A 918 1.24 -41.73 31.49
C ALA A 918 1.64 -43.18 31.83
N GLU A 919 0.73 -43.97 32.42
CA GLU A 919 0.95 -45.37 32.82
C GLU A 919 0.48 -46.39 31.75
N TYR A 920 -0.17 -45.93 30.67
CA TYR A 920 -0.85 -46.73 29.65
C TYR A 920 -0.27 -46.52 28.24
N GLY A 921 -0.47 -47.49 27.35
CA GLY A 921 0.21 -47.60 26.06
C GLY A 921 -0.53 -48.48 25.05
N GLY A 922 0.15 -48.85 23.97
CA GLY A 922 -0.47 -49.48 22.82
C GLY A 922 -1.20 -48.47 21.92
N ARG A 923 -1.61 -48.89 20.73
CA ARG A 923 -2.20 -47.98 19.72
C ARG A 923 -3.51 -47.34 20.17
N LYS A 924 -4.28 -48.03 21.03
CA LYS A 924 -5.56 -47.54 21.54
C LYS A 924 -5.54 -47.14 23.01
N CYS A 925 -4.41 -47.25 23.71
CA CYS A 925 -4.32 -47.10 25.17
C CYS A 925 -4.92 -48.27 25.97
N ASP A 926 -4.98 -49.45 25.36
CA ASP A 926 -5.48 -50.73 25.91
C ASP A 926 -4.36 -51.64 26.47
N GLU A 927 -3.11 -51.16 26.50
CA GLU A 927 -1.93 -51.88 26.99
C GLU A 927 -1.23 -51.05 28.09
N CYS A 928 -0.26 -51.62 28.83
CA CYS A 928 0.56 -50.83 29.75
C CYS A 928 1.57 -49.95 29.00
N GLY A 929 1.89 -48.79 29.57
CA GLY A 929 2.80 -47.82 28.98
C GLY A 929 4.25 -48.34 28.88
N PRO A 930 5.10 -47.68 28.06
CA PRO A 930 6.54 -47.97 28.08
C PRO A 930 7.09 -47.88 29.50
N ASN A 931 7.95 -48.84 29.89
CA ASN A 931 8.49 -48.98 31.25
C ASN A 931 7.47 -49.34 32.34
N HIS A 932 6.28 -49.83 31.98
CA HIS A 932 5.27 -50.30 32.92
C HIS A 932 4.82 -51.73 32.61
N PHE A 933 4.43 -52.48 33.64
CA PHE A 933 4.00 -53.88 33.57
C PHE A 933 2.77 -54.11 34.45
N GLY A 934 2.01 -55.18 34.19
CA GLY A 934 0.81 -55.52 34.95
C GLY A 934 -0.41 -55.81 34.08
N ASN A 935 -1.61 -55.60 34.64
CA ASN A 935 -2.87 -55.77 33.92
C ASN A 935 -3.51 -54.40 33.64
N PRO A 936 -3.67 -53.98 32.37
CA PRO A 936 -4.32 -52.72 32.01
C PRO A 936 -5.72 -52.54 32.61
N ASP A 937 -6.50 -53.62 32.77
CA ASP A 937 -7.85 -53.56 33.37
C ASP A 937 -7.86 -53.30 34.89
N ILE A 938 -6.69 -53.23 35.54
CA ILE A 938 -6.56 -53.14 37.01
C ILE A 938 -5.60 -52.02 37.42
N GLN A 939 -4.34 -52.12 37.02
CA GLN A 939 -3.28 -51.13 37.26
C GLN A 939 -2.00 -51.52 36.50
N CYS A 940 -1.39 -50.55 35.83
CA CYS A 940 -0.03 -50.67 35.30
C CYS A 940 0.97 -50.09 36.32
N MET A 941 2.04 -50.83 36.62
CA MET A 941 3.06 -50.47 37.61
C MET A 941 4.38 -50.15 36.91
N SER A 942 5.10 -49.12 37.36
CA SER A 942 6.44 -48.81 36.80
C SER A 942 7.44 -49.93 37.09
N CYS A 943 8.27 -50.24 36.09
CA CYS A 943 9.44 -51.11 36.21
C CYS A 943 10.70 -50.35 36.67
N ASP A 944 10.66 -49.01 36.64
CA ASP A 944 11.77 -48.10 36.95
C ASP A 944 13.08 -48.36 36.17
N CYS A 945 13.02 -49.03 35.02
CA CYS A 945 14.20 -49.29 34.20
C CYS A 945 14.75 -48.01 33.55
N ASN A 946 16.05 -47.94 33.38
CA ASN A 946 16.73 -46.87 32.67
C ASN A 946 16.52 -47.02 31.16
N MET A 947 15.59 -46.23 30.63
CA MET A 947 15.18 -46.20 29.21
C MET A 947 16.32 -46.02 28.20
N GLN A 948 17.48 -45.52 28.63
CA GLN A 948 18.64 -45.38 27.75
C GLN A 948 19.42 -46.69 27.61
N GLY A 949 19.38 -47.56 28.62
CA GLY A 949 20.08 -48.84 28.67
C GLY A 949 19.21 -50.06 28.35
N THR A 950 17.89 -49.89 28.18
CA THR A 950 16.96 -50.98 27.82
C THR A 950 16.64 -51.06 26.32
N ILE A 951 16.30 -52.26 25.84
CA ILE A 951 15.64 -52.46 24.53
C ILE A 951 14.13 -52.24 24.67
N TYR A 952 13.42 -51.99 23.58
CA TYR A 952 11.96 -51.81 23.61
C TYR A 952 11.22 -53.15 23.41
N PRO A 953 10.20 -53.50 24.22
CA PRO A 953 9.71 -52.77 25.40
C PRO A 953 10.69 -52.84 26.59
N ALA A 954 10.77 -51.77 27.38
CA ALA A 954 11.83 -51.55 28.37
C ALA A 954 11.90 -52.60 29.49
N CYS A 955 10.77 -53.22 29.82
CA CYS A 955 10.66 -54.35 30.73
C CYS A 955 9.69 -55.39 30.18
N ASP A 956 9.76 -56.61 30.69
CA ASP A 956 8.78 -57.66 30.40
C ASP A 956 7.38 -57.25 30.93
N PRO A 957 6.33 -57.25 30.08
CA PRO A 957 4.99 -56.79 30.47
C PRO A 957 4.30 -57.57 31.60
N TYR A 958 4.79 -58.77 31.92
CA TYR A 958 4.20 -59.66 32.92
C TYR A 958 5.07 -59.81 34.18
N THR A 959 6.40 -59.77 34.06
CA THR A 959 7.32 -59.93 35.21
C THR A 959 7.90 -58.61 35.74
N GLY A 960 7.91 -57.55 34.91
CA GLY A 960 8.52 -56.26 35.26
C GLY A 960 10.05 -56.24 35.18
N GLU A 961 10.68 -57.31 34.70
CA GLU A 961 12.14 -57.42 34.59
C GLU A 961 12.68 -56.55 33.43
N CYS A 962 13.68 -55.72 33.71
CA CYS A 962 14.25 -54.79 32.74
C CYS A 962 15.04 -55.50 31.63
N LEU A 963 14.72 -55.22 30.37
CA LEU A 963 15.35 -55.84 29.21
C LEU A 963 16.57 -55.02 28.76
N CYS A 964 17.76 -55.34 29.27
CA CYS A 964 18.97 -54.56 28.98
C CYS A 964 19.47 -54.70 27.53
N LYS A 965 20.06 -53.63 26.99
CA LYS A 965 20.79 -53.65 25.71
C LYS A 965 22.04 -54.53 25.81
N PRO A 966 22.50 -55.12 24.68
CA PRO A 966 23.81 -55.76 24.63
C PRO A 966 24.90 -54.79 25.07
N GLY A 967 25.77 -55.19 26.00
CA GLY A 967 26.78 -54.31 26.59
C GLY A 967 26.31 -53.48 27.79
N VAL A 968 25.03 -53.57 28.19
CA VAL A 968 24.46 -52.93 29.40
C VAL A 968 24.08 -54.00 30.43
N ILE A 969 24.22 -53.67 31.72
CA ILE A 969 23.93 -54.52 32.87
C ILE A 969 23.33 -53.68 34.02
N GLY A 970 22.96 -54.32 35.12
CA GLY A 970 22.28 -53.69 36.26
C GLY A 970 20.81 -54.09 36.34
N LEU A 971 20.22 -54.06 37.53
CA LEU A 971 18.81 -54.43 37.73
C LEU A 971 17.86 -53.50 36.98
N PHE A 972 18.27 -52.25 36.79
CA PHE A 972 17.55 -51.22 36.03
C PHE A 972 18.22 -50.92 34.68
N CYS A 973 19.20 -51.73 34.25
CA CYS A 973 19.98 -51.52 33.01
C CYS A 973 20.67 -50.16 32.94
N ASP A 974 21.34 -49.78 34.02
CA ASP A 974 21.92 -48.46 34.28
C ASP A 974 23.45 -48.40 34.22
N ASP A 975 24.14 -49.54 34.12
CA ASP A 975 25.61 -49.65 34.06
C ASP A 975 26.09 -50.35 32.77
N CYS A 976 27.31 -50.07 32.32
CA CYS A 976 27.92 -50.81 31.21
C CYS A 976 28.51 -52.16 31.67
N ALA A 977 28.33 -53.21 30.86
CA ALA A 977 28.81 -54.55 31.13
C ALA A 977 30.33 -54.68 30.94
N PRO A 978 31.04 -55.50 31.75
CA PRO A 978 32.49 -55.69 31.62
C PRO A 978 32.94 -56.03 30.19
N GLY A 979 34.02 -55.39 29.72
CA GLY A 979 34.52 -55.52 28.34
C GLY A 979 33.98 -54.45 27.37
N HIS A 980 33.09 -53.58 27.83
CA HIS A 980 32.63 -52.38 27.14
C HIS A 980 33.15 -51.13 27.87
N ASP A 981 33.10 -49.97 27.22
CA ASP A 981 33.53 -48.71 27.86
C ASP A 981 32.57 -48.27 28.99
N THR A 982 33.01 -47.32 29.82
CA THR A 982 32.19 -46.79 30.93
C THR A 982 31.20 -45.71 30.49
N ASN A 983 31.01 -45.53 29.17
CA ASN A 983 30.32 -44.40 28.59
C ASN A 983 28.83 -44.72 28.38
N PHE A 984 28.09 -44.85 29.48
CA PHE A 984 26.64 -45.06 29.44
C PHE A 984 25.95 -43.87 28.74
N PRO A 985 24.99 -44.09 27.81
CA PRO A 985 24.34 -45.36 27.45
C PRO A 985 24.90 -46.03 26.17
N ALA A 986 26.05 -45.58 25.66
CA ALA A 986 26.64 -46.12 24.44
C ALA A 986 27.28 -47.50 24.68
N CYS A 987 28.00 -47.64 25.81
CA CYS A 987 28.64 -48.88 26.26
C CYS A 987 29.32 -49.64 25.09
N GLU A 988 30.24 -48.97 24.38
CA GLU A 988 30.83 -49.53 23.16
C GLU A 988 31.82 -50.65 23.49
N PRO A 989 31.91 -51.72 22.69
CA PRO A 989 32.87 -52.80 22.92
C PRO A 989 34.31 -52.27 22.87
N CYS A 990 35.10 -52.56 23.90
CA CYS A 990 36.48 -52.09 23.97
C CYS A 990 37.31 -52.61 22.77
N HIS A 991 38.12 -51.72 22.18
CA HIS A 991 38.95 -52.04 21.01
C HIS A 991 39.82 -53.30 21.22
N ALA A 992 40.07 -54.08 20.15
CA ALA A 992 40.74 -55.39 20.23
C ALA A 992 42.11 -55.42 20.95
N CYS A 993 42.78 -54.27 21.11
CA CYS A 993 43.98 -54.14 21.93
C CYS A 993 43.73 -54.37 23.45
N TYR A 994 42.50 -54.14 23.93
CA TYR A 994 42.10 -54.37 25.32
C TYR A 994 42.26 -55.86 25.71
N HIS A 995 41.86 -56.77 24.83
CA HIS A 995 42.09 -58.21 25.01
C HIS A 995 43.57 -58.63 24.86
N LEU A 996 44.43 -57.80 24.22
CA LEU A 996 45.89 -57.98 24.28
C LEU A 996 46.43 -57.59 25.67
N GLY A 997 45.85 -56.56 26.29
CA GLY A 997 46.09 -56.15 27.67
C GLY A 997 45.71 -57.26 28.65
N GLU A 998 44.46 -57.74 28.62
CA GLU A 998 43.99 -58.85 29.47
C GLU A 998 44.88 -60.10 29.36
N LYS A 999 45.30 -60.46 28.13
CA LYS A 999 46.16 -61.62 27.92
C LYS A 999 47.54 -61.43 28.57
N THR A 1000 48.09 -60.22 28.49
CA THR A 1000 49.39 -59.88 29.11
C THR A 1000 49.29 -59.79 30.63
N VAL A 1001 48.22 -59.19 31.17
CA VAL A 1001 47.96 -59.11 32.63
C VAL A 1001 47.69 -60.50 33.22
N SER A 1002 46.93 -61.35 32.52
CA SER A 1002 46.65 -62.73 32.97
C SER A 1002 47.84 -63.68 32.79
N ASP A 1003 48.75 -63.42 31.84
CA ASP A 1003 50.04 -64.12 31.75
C ASP A 1003 50.98 -63.68 32.90
N VAL A 1004 51.07 -62.38 33.21
CA VAL A 1004 51.84 -61.87 34.37
C VAL A 1004 51.28 -62.38 35.69
N ARG A 1005 49.95 -62.44 35.86
CA ARG A 1005 49.32 -63.03 37.06
C ARG A 1005 49.68 -64.51 37.21
N ARG A 1006 49.72 -65.26 36.11
CA ARG A 1006 50.08 -66.69 36.08
C ARG A 1006 51.56 -66.93 36.39
N ASP A 1007 52.45 -66.01 36.00
CA ASP A 1007 53.86 -66.09 36.35
C ASP A 1007 54.15 -65.60 37.79
N ILE A 1008 53.31 -64.75 38.38
CA ILE A 1008 53.33 -64.43 39.82
C ILE A 1008 52.83 -65.62 40.66
N GLU A 1009 51.71 -66.24 40.28
CA GLU A 1009 51.17 -67.48 40.91
C GLU A 1009 52.21 -68.62 40.88
N ARG A 1010 53.10 -68.66 39.88
CA ARG A 1010 54.24 -69.60 39.84
C ARG A 1010 55.35 -69.30 40.85
N ILE A 1011 55.57 -68.03 41.21
CA ILE A 1011 56.57 -67.63 42.20
C ILE A 1011 56.07 -67.95 43.62
N GLU A 1012 54.76 -67.87 43.88
CA GLU A 1012 54.17 -68.17 45.19
C GLU A 1012 54.18 -69.67 45.58
N THR A 1013 54.48 -70.58 44.63
CA THR A 1013 54.47 -72.03 44.88
C THR A 1013 55.81 -72.64 45.28
N ILE A 1014 56.90 -71.85 45.34
CA ILE A 1014 58.24 -72.36 45.69
C ILE A 1014 58.47 -72.29 47.21
N ARG A 1015 58.17 -73.39 47.91
CA ARG A 1015 58.65 -73.64 49.29
C ARG A 1015 60.07 -74.22 49.29
N PRO A 1016 60.91 -73.92 50.31
CA PRO A 1016 62.28 -74.40 50.37
C PRO A 1016 62.41 -75.81 50.96
N CYS A 1017 63.27 -76.63 50.33
CA CYS A 1017 63.92 -77.80 50.95
C CYS A 1017 65.43 -77.76 50.63
N PRO A 1018 66.28 -78.44 51.43
CA PRO A 1018 67.69 -78.05 51.55
C PRO A 1018 68.68 -78.86 50.68
N GLU A 1019 69.86 -78.23 50.53
CA GLU A 1019 71.17 -78.75 50.15
C GLU A 1019 71.54 -79.02 48.67
N ASN A 1020 72.67 -78.36 48.33
CA ASN A 1020 73.67 -78.60 47.28
C ASN A 1020 73.48 -78.07 45.83
N ASP A 1021 74.54 -77.37 45.42
CA ASP A 1021 75.01 -77.02 44.07
C ASP A 1021 74.16 -76.17 43.13
N ARG A 1022 74.17 -74.87 43.45
CA ARG A 1022 74.65 -73.72 42.63
C ARG A 1022 74.09 -73.44 41.20
N PRO A 1023 74.13 -72.16 40.76
CA PRO A 1023 73.21 -71.62 39.77
C PRO A 1023 73.84 -71.43 38.38
N ILE A 1024 73.03 -70.96 37.41
CA ILE A 1024 73.43 -69.94 36.39
C ILE A 1024 72.24 -69.40 35.55
N PHE A 1025 71.13 -70.13 35.42
CA PHE A 1025 70.11 -69.81 34.40
C PHE A 1025 69.07 -68.72 34.78
N GLU A 1026 68.99 -68.28 36.03
CA GLU A 1026 67.88 -67.41 36.49
C GLU A 1026 68.14 -65.90 36.36
N LEU A 1027 69.40 -65.47 36.20
CA LEU A 1027 69.79 -64.06 36.12
C LEU A 1027 69.38 -63.33 34.82
N GLN A 1028 69.08 -64.07 33.74
CA GLN A 1028 68.62 -63.47 32.48
C GLN A 1028 67.11 -63.17 32.47
N ASN A 1029 66.29 -63.97 33.15
CA ASN A 1029 64.84 -63.76 33.18
C ASN A 1029 64.44 -62.55 34.03
N LEU A 1030 65.11 -62.31 35.17
CA LEU A 1030 64.88 -61.13 36.01
C LEU A 1030 65.21 -59.80 35.28
N ARG A 1031 66.20 -59.80 34.38
CA ARG A 1031 66.57 -58.61 33.60
C ARG A 1031 65.53 -58.32 32.50
N ASN A 1032 65.09 -59.35 31.78
CA ASN A 1032 64.01 -59.26 30.80
C ASN A 1032 62.64 -58.87 31.40
N LEU A 1033 62.40 -59.17 32.69
CA LEU A 1033 61.20 -58.72 33.40
C LEU A 1033 61.24 -57.22 33.71
N LEU A 1034 62.43 -56.70 34.06
CA LEU A 1034 62.66 -55.28 34.35
C LEU A 1034 62.46 -54.39 33.11
N ASP A 1035 63.04 -54.79 31.97
CA ASP A 1035 62.91 -54.05 30.70
C ASP A 1035 61.45 -54.02 30.21
N LYS A 1036 60.68 -55.10 30.43
CA LYS A 1036 59.24 -55.14 30.13
C LYS A 1036 58.43 -54.19 31.01
N LEU A 1037 58.71 -54.15 32.32
CA LEU A 1037 58.02 -53.25 33.26
C LEU A 1037 58.28 -51.77 32.96
N GLN A 1038 59.51 -51.40 32.55
CA GLN A 1038 59.81 -50.02 32.14
C GLN A 1038 59.09 -49.60 30.85
N SER A 1039 58.76 -50.54 29.95
CA SER A 1039 58.00 -50.22 28.73
C SER A 1039 56.50 -49.93 28.97
N LEU A 1040 55.93 -50.40 30.08
CA LEU A 1040 54.52 -50.22 30.43
C LEU A 1040 54.22 -48.90 31.15
N ALA A 1041 55.21 -48.28 31.80
CA ALA A 1041 55.04 -47.06 32.60
C ALA A 1041 54.69 -45.80 31.79
N ASN A 1042 54.78 -45.84 30.45
CA ASN A 1042 54.56 -44.68 29.57
C ASN A 1042 53.16 -44.63 28.91
N VAL A 1043 52.24 -45.57 29.18
CA VAL A 1043 51.06 -45.80 28.30
C VAL A 1043 49.68 -45.76 28.99
N THR A 1044 49.56 -45.89 30.32
CA THR A 1044 48.25 -46.10 30.97
C THR A 1044 47.85 -45.06 32.02
N ALA A 1045 46.56 -44.74 32.05
CA ALA A 1045 45.97 -43.68 32.87
C ALA A 1045 45.33 -44.18 34.18
N LYS A 1046 45.59 -43.42 35.25
CA LYS A 1046 44.78 -43.13 36.45
C LYS A 1046 44.28 -44.25 37.40
N ASP A 1047 43.62 -45.31 36.96
CA ASP A 1047 42.77 -46.11 37.89
C ASP A 1047 43.40 -47.36 38.53
N GLU A 1048 44.64 -47.72 38.20
CA GLU A 1048 45.37 -48.82 38.88
C GLU A 1048 46.48 -48.36 39.85
N LEU A 1049 46.55 -47.06 40.19
CA LEU A 1049 47.69 -46.53 40.96
C LEU A 1049 47.64 -46.76 42.48
N GLU A 1050 46.45 -46.81 43.11
CA GLU A 1050 46.31 -47.11 44.55
C GLU A 1050 46.85 -48.51 44.93
N LYS A 1051 46.68 -49.50 44.05
CA LYS A 1051 47.21 -50.86 44.25
C LYS A 1051 48.71 -50.96 43.96
N LEU A 1052 49.27 -49.97 43.26
CA LEU A 1052 50.68 -49.93 42.88
C LEU A 1052 51.56 -49.30 43.97
N GLU A 1053 51.03 -48.41 44.81
CA GLU A 1053 51.76 -47.86 45.97
C GLU A 1053 52.12 -48.94 47.01
N GLU A 1054 51.20 -49.86 47.32
CA GLU A 1054 51.45 -50.95 48.28
C GLU A 1054 52.49 -51.97 47.76
N LEU A 1055 52.52 -52.19 46.44
CA LEU A 1055 53.52 -53.03 45.77
C LEU A 1055 54.89 -52.35 45.65
N LEU A 1056 54.93 -51.05 45.31
CA LEU A 1056 56.18 -50.27 45.23
C LEU A 1056 56.83 -50.09 46.61
N ALA A 1057 56.06 -49.94 47.69
CA ALA A 1057 56.58 -49.91 49.05
C ALA A 1057 57.29 -51.23 49.44
N ARG A 1058 56.74 -52.37 49.02
CA ARG A 1058 57.35 -53.71 49.24
C ARG A 1058 58.58 -53.96 48.37
N ILE A 1059 58.62 -53.46 47.14
CA ILE A 1059 59.79 -53.55 46.26
C ILE A 1059 60.92 -52.62 46.74
N SER A 1060 60.60 -51.42 47.22
CA SER A 1060 61.57 -50.48 47.79
C SER A 1060 62.34 -51.05 49.00
N TYR A 1061 61.70 -51.92 49.79
CA TYR A 1061 62.32 -52.60 50.93
C TYR A 1061 63.36 -53.66 50.51
N TYR A 1062 63.15 -54.32 49.37
CA TYR A 1062 64.10 -55.27 48.78
C TYR A 1062 65.22 -54.58 47.96
N ALA A 1063 64.93 -53.43 47.35
CA ALA A 1063 65.95 -52.66 46.62
C ALA A 1063 66.98 -52.02 47.56
N THR A 1064 66.57 -51.53 48.73
CA THR A 1064 67.49 -50.94 49.74
C THR A 1064 68.37 -51.97 50.44
N THR A 1065 68.05 -53.26 50.38
CA THR A 1065 68.90 -54.34 50.91
C THR A 1065 69.98 -54.84 49.94
N VAL A 1066 69.94 -54.45 48.66
CA VAL A 1066 70.92 -54.88 47.62
C VAL A 1066 71.64 -53.69 46.93
N GLY A 1067 71.18 -52.45 47.14
CA GLY A 1067 72.05 -51.26 47.06
C GLY A 1067 72.35 -50.71 45.66
N VAL A 1068 71.34 -50.18 44.97
CA VAL A 1068 71.53 -49.39 43.72
C VAL A 1068 70.57 -48.19 43.70
N ILE A 1069 71.06 -47.02 43.21
CA ILE A 1069 70.36 -45.74 42.93
C ILE A 1069 70.26 -44.73 44.12
N SER A 1070 70.32 -43.43 43.80
CA SER A 1070 70.66 -42.30 44.70
C SER A 1070 69.50 -41.38 45.12
N ILE A 1071 69.77 -40.57 46.15
CA ILE A 1071 68.78 -39.82 46.97
C ILE A 1071 68.18 -38.58 46.28
N ASP A 1072 68.87 -37.93 45.34
CA ASP A 1072 68.43 -36.62 44.81
C ASP A 1072 67.12 -36.68 44.03
N THR A 1073 66.85 -37.77 43.29
CA THR A 1073 65.63 -37.95 42.50
C THR A 1073 64.36 -38.04 43.35
N LEU A 1074 64.48 -38.47 44.62
CA LEU A 1074 63.35 -38.65 45.53
C LEU A 1074 62.80 -37.30 46.07
N ASN A 1075 63.67 -36.30 46.16
CA ASN A 1075 63.33 -35.00 46.74
C ASN A 1075 62.57 -34.10 45.76
N THR A 1076 62.80 -34.25 44.44
CA THR A 1076 62.08 -33.48 43.42
C THR A 1076 60.61 -33.91 43.30
N ILE A 1077 60.34 -35.21 43.45
CA ILE A 1077 58.99 -35.79 43.38
C ILE A 1077 58.15 -35.35 44.59
N LYS A 1078 58.73 -35.35 45.80
CA LYS A 1078 58.06 -34.86 47.02
C LYS A 1078 57.55 -33.42 46.90
N LYS A 1079 58.34 -32.53 46.28
CA LYS A 1079 57.97 -31.11 46.16
C LYS A 1079 56.75 -30.88 45.26
N LEU A 1080 56.66 -31.61 44.15
CA LEU A 1080 55.51 -31.52 43.22
C LEU A 1080 54.22 -32.09 43.83
N TYR A 1081 54.34 -33.08 44.71
CA TYR A 1081 53.21 -33.69 45.44
C TYR A 1081 52.59 -32.74 46.48
N GLU A 1082 53.41 -31.96 47.18
CA GLU A 1082 52.95 -30.96 48.16
C GLU A 1082 52.28 -29.74 47.50
N GLU A 1083 52.73 -29.32 46.31
CA GLU A 1083 52.09 -28.24 45.53
C GLU A 1083 50.73 -28.67 44.93
N PHE A 1084 50.57 -29.96 44.59
CA PHE A 1084 49.31 -30.51 44.06
C PHE A 1084 48.23 -30.68 45.15
N THR A 1085 48.60 -31.14 46.35
CA THR A 1085 47.64 -31.39 47.46
C THR A 1085 47.06 -30.12 48.09
N ASP A 1086 47.68 -28.94 47.92
CA ASP A 1086 47.06 -27.66 48.31
C ASP A 1086 45.96 -27.21 47.31
N SER A 1087 46.04 -27.67 46.06
CA SER A 1087 45.07 -27.36 45.01
C SER A 1087 43.77 -28.17 45.19
N GLU A 1088 43.85 -29.44 45.56
CA GLU A 1088 42.66 -30.28 45.82
C GLU A 1088 41.84 -29.79 47.02
N LYS A 1089 42.47 -29.29 48.09
CA LYS A 1089 41.76 -28.75 49.25
C LYS A 1089 40.86 -27.55 48.89
N LYS A 1090 41.27 -26.74 47.92
CA LYS A 1090 40.49 -25.59 47.41
C LYS A 1090 39.28 -26.05 46.59
N VAL A 1091 39.42 -27.13 45.82
CA VAL A 1091 38.32 -27.73 45.05
C VAL A 1091 37.28 -28.38 45.99
N GLU A 1092 37.72 -29.12 47.01
CA GLU A 1092 36.80 -29.79 47.94
C GLU A 1092 36.05 -28.82 48.87
N ALA A 1093 36.65 -27.67 49.19
CA ALA A 1093 35.97 -26.56 49.86
C ALA A 1093 34.86 -25.94 48.99
N ALA A 1094 35.12 -25.74 47.69
CA ALA A 1094 34.12 -25.25 46.74
C ALA A 1094 32.96 -26.25 46.54
N LYS A 1095 33.26 -27.55 46.50
CA LYS A 1095 32.27 -28.63 46.36
C LYS A 1095 31.30 -28.67 47.55
N LYS A 1096 31.81 -28.55 48.78
CA LYS A 1096 30.98 -28.44 50.00
C LYS A 1096 30.13 -27.17 50.06
N ALA A 1097 30.64 -26.03 49.55
CA ALA A 1097 29.83 -24.82 49.43
C ALA A 1097 28.67 -24.99 48.43
N GLN A 1098 28.88 -25.74 47.36
CA GLN A 1098 27.86 -26.06 46.35
C GLN A 1098 26.77 -27.01 46.91
N GLU A 1099 27.14 -28.05 47.65
CA GLU A 1099 26.18 -28.93 48.34
C GLU A 1099 25.39 -28.21 49.43
N ALA A 1100 26.03 -27.35 50.23
CA ALA A 1100 25.34 -26.51 51.21
C ALA A 1100 24.32 -25.57 50.54
N SER A 1101 24.67 -24.99 49.38
CA SER A 1101 23.77 -24.17 48.58
C SER A 1101 22.56 -24.97 48.04
N ARG A 1102 22.79 -26.19 47.53
CA ARG A 1102 21.75 -27.12 47.05
C ARG A 1102 20.77 -27.49 48.16
N ASN A 1103 21.26 -27.95 49.32
CA ASN A 1103 20.44 -28.33 50.47
C ASN A 1103 19.65 -27.14 51.05
N THR A 1104 20.20 -25.92 50.97
CA THR A 1104 19.49 -24.70 51.36
C THR A 1104 18.36 -24.37 50.38
N ARG A 1105 18.57 -24.59 49.08
CA ARG A 1105 17.56 -24.40 48.03
C ARG A 1105 16.40 -25.39 48.15
N GLU A 1106 16.68 -26.66 48.41
CA GLU A 1106 15.66 -27.69 48.66
C GLU A 1106 14.83 -27.34 49.91
N ASN A 1107 15.46 -26.98 51.04
CA ASN A 1107 14.74 -26.55 52.24
C ASN A 1107 13.85 -25.31 52.03
N VAL A 1108 14.31 -24.31 51.28
CA VAL A 1108 13.48 -23.13 50.94
C VAL A 1108 12.29 -23.51 50.08
N THR A 1109 12.46 -24.48 49.16
CA THR A 1109 11.37 -24.98 48.29
C THR A 1109 10.33 -25.77 49.10
N VAL A 1110 10.78 -26.58 50.05
CA VAL A 1110 9.90 -27.35 50.97
C VAL A 1110 9.13 -26.45 51.95
N GLU A 1111 9.70 -25.34 52.42
CA GLU A 1111 8.99 -24.38 53.27
C GLU A 1111 8.04 -23.46 52.48
N LEU A 1112 8.38 -23.09 51.23
CA LEU A 1112 7.45 -22.37 50.34
C LEU A 1112 6.15 -23.16 50.09
N ALA A 1113 6.23 -24.49 50.01
CA ALA A 1113 5.08 -25.37 49.82
C ALA A 1113 4.09 -25.41 51.02
N LYS A 1114 4.46 -24.88 52.19
CA LYS A 1114 3.63 -24.93 53.43
C LYS A 1114 2.82 -23.66 53.70
N CYS A 1115 3.05 -22.56 52.97
CA CYS A 1115 2.45 -21.26 53.29
C CYS A 1115 1.06 -21.03 52.66
N ARG A 1116 0.01 -21.22 53.46
CA ARG A 1116 -1.31 -20.62 53.20
C ARG A 1116 -1.43 -19.29 53.97
N ILE A 1117 -1.53 -18.19 53.24
CA ILE A 1117 -1.97 -16.83 53.65
C ILE A 1117 -1.66 -16.42 55.11
N GLY A 1118 -0.59 -15.63 55.31
CA GLY A 1118 -0.54 -14.67 56.43
C GLY A 1118 0.70 -14.63 57.32
N GLU A 1119 1.92 -14.40 56.80
CA GLU A 1119 3.05 -13.83 57.57
C GLU A 1119 4.19 -13.29 56.65
N MET A 1120 3.95 -12.22 55.90
CA MET A 1120 4.91 -11.68 54.92
C MET A 1120 6.18 -11.05 55.55
N ASP A 1121 6.05 -10.37 56.70
CA ASP A 1121 7.11 -9.52 57.27
C ASP A 1121 8.36 -10.29 57.75
N LYS A 1122 8.23 -11.58 58.10
CA LYS A 1122 9.39 -12.43 58.46
C LYS A 1122 10.19 -12.86 57.23
N LEU A 1123 9.55 -12.98 56.07
CA LEU A 1123 10.20 -13.42 54.83
C LEU A 1123 11.02 -12.28 54.24
N GLU A 1124 10.49 -11.05 54.20
CA GLU A 1124 11.20 -9.89 53.66
C GLU A 1124 12.49 -9.58 54.43
N LYS A 1125 12.49 -9.76 55.76
CA LYS A 1125 13.70 -9.63 56.59
C LYS A 1125 14.77 -10.69 56.31
N LYS A 1126 14.39 -11.93 55.97
CA LYS A 1126 15.35 -12.99 55.60
C LYS A 1126 15.86 -12.82 54.17
N VAL A 1127 15.02 -12.39 53.23
CA VAL A 1127 15.43 -12.13 51.84
C VAL A 1127 16.36 -10.92 51.75
N LYS A 1128 16.13 -9.85 52.51
CA LYS A 1128 17.06 -8.71 52.60
C LYS A 1128 18.42 -9.05 53.21
N ALA A 1129 18.54 -10.13 53.99
CA ALA A 1129 19.81 -10.63 54.50
C ALA A 1129 20.63 -11.43 53.47
N LEU A 1130 20.03 -11.78 52.32
CA LEU A 1130 20.66 -12.55 51.22
C LEU A 1130 21.02 -11.66 50.02
N SER A 1131 21.19 -10.35 50.23
CA SER A 1131 21.68 -9.47 49.15
C SER A 1131 23.15 -9.78 48.81
N VAL A 1132 23.46 -9.78 47.51
CA VAL A 1132 24.76 -10.19 46.94
C VAL A 1132 25.95 -9.37 47.49
N ALA A 1133 25.70 -8.20 48.08
CA ALA A 1133 26.72 -7.39 48.75
C ALA A 1133 27.49 -8.13 49.85
N GLY A 1134 26.84 -9.03 50.61
CA GLY A 1134 27.47 -9.75 51.73
C GLY A 1134 28.39 -10.91 51.33
N LEU A 1135 28.35 -11.36 50.06
CA LEU A 1135 29.23 -12.42 49.56
C LEU A 1135 30.55 -11.89 49.01
N ASN A 1136 30.56 -10.66 48.46
CA ASN A 1136 31.77 -10.06 47.90
C ASN A 1136 32.78 -9.58 48.97
N GLU A 1137 32.38 -9.35 50.22
CA GLU A 1137 33.30 -9.02 51.32
C GLU A 1137 34.04 -10.24 51.90
N LYS A 1138 33.60 -11.48 51.62
CA LYS A 1138 34.24 -12.71 52.13
C LYS A 1138 35.14 -13.44 51.14
N VAL A 1139 35.29 -12.92 49.93
CA VAL A 1139 36.14 -13.49 48.87
C VAL A 1139 37.45 -12.68 48.68
N ASN A 1140 37.68 -11.64 49.50
CA ASN A 1140 38.80 -10.69 49.34
C ASN A 1140 39.73 -10.59 50.58
N GLU A 1141 39.73 -11.55 51.52
CA GLU A 1141 40.67 -11.60 52.67
C GLU A 1141 41.39 -12.96 52.87
N GLU A 1142 41.31 -13.89 51.92
CA GLU A 1142 42.19 -15.08 51.78
C GLU A 1142 42.65 -15.25 50.33
#